data_AF-A0A9W4SFG9-F1
#
_entry.id   AF-A0A9W4SFG9-F1
#
_cell.length_a   1.000
_cell.length_b   1.000
_cell.length_c   1.000
_cell.angle_alpha   90.00
_cell.angle_beta   90.00
_cell.angle_gamma   90.00
#
_symmetry.space_group_name_H-M   'P 1'
#
loop_
_entity.id
_entity.type
_entity.pdbx_description
1 polymer ?
#
loop_
_entity_poly.entity_id
_entity_poly.type
_entity_poly.pdbx_seq_one_letter_code
_entity_poly.pdbx_strand_id
1 'polypeptide(L)'
;MQFTASRKSENTKISINEVKLSIFDKAIQLNPKNSWLLVEYLKCCEQTYDVPKLLTKWDQILNENPGDIVLWMEYITFRQTNLVSFNVTQCLQLFEDCLHVLRKSVLVANDYNGYSERAYACWQAMIELVFFTPDHLRQQTFYDRVAALEVFWETEWPRFGEDDAKGWSYYVDQGNNEMQVILASPNPTNVSNLNGDIYEKWATAEEMHNGQLLSTRTGTGGDDDINVDDPYRIIIFDDIRTFLYDVTFPQSCIELLHACFSFVGLTFNPGYSSSNPLITDPFLNNKLANESIANKSFWATRLEENCLFKFPIKAFPQVEDNLFNSQNWICICDEIDVINVDMKFVRNAFYQLRQVVNDTGIKLCRLVVEHLHDTSSGRSLAKSMLKREKMNLALWNGYAQVERSSNKYSEARKIYLGAISQILSYPERFQIDAPLLHRTFAEMEMEQGHYKTAMKSIAEIDVSVTRLLKAKKYYAQQMARSTTTISQYESGNSLHYCVCYALLECLSQNLQASSKIFEEMIQDIEMRKVLNNYISTSSNNESGKLLQNVLTRAIKAFPNNTIFLSIYFHQEIHGRMSNGLYPILDETLQKNPSHIIWTFVLYSELRRQQPFNVKRVRSLFDRALECSKTKSSISLWTLYINFEMTYGRNDIAKTLYYRAVRECPWSKDLYMMAFRKLRSLFTIDELEEAMNVLYEKEIRLRVSIDKFDNTVT
;
A
#
# COMPACT_ATOMS: atom_id res chain seq x y z
N MET A 1 21.51 36.07 -24.11
CA MET A 1 20.46 35.49 -24.98
C MET A 1 19.61 34.40 -24.32
N GLN A 2 20.11 33.60 -23.36
CA GLN A 2 19.30 32.60 -22.62
C GLN A 2 18.21 33.22 -21.70
N PHE A 3 18.53 34.28 -20.96
CA PHE A 3 17.57 34.97 -20.08
C PHE A 3 16.39 35.61 -20.83
N THR A 4 16.62 36.13 -22.03
CA THR A 4 15.58 36.73 -22.88
C THR A 4 14.68 35.69 -23.56
N ALA A 5 15.20 34.47 -23.79
CA ALA A 5 14.42 33.35 -24.31
C ALA A 5 13.52 32.73 -23.22
N SER A 6 14.02 32.63 -21.98
CA SER A 6 13.24 32.18 -20.82
C SER A 6 12.04 33.09 -20.54
N ARG A 7 12.26 34.42 -20.49
CA ARG A 7 11.18 35.41 -20.30
C ARG A 7 10.12 35.42 -21.41
N LYS A 8 10.52 35.19 -22.67
CA LYS A 8 9.57 35.08 -23.79
C LYS A 8 8.72 33.80 -23.68
N SER A 9 9.34 32.68 -23.31
CA SER A 9 8.62 31.42 -23.02
C SER A 9 7.61 31.59 -21.88
N GLU A 10 8.01 32.29 -20.81
CA GLU A 10 7.19 32.53 -19.61
C GLU A 10 5.98 33.43 -19.91
N ASN A 11 6.18 34.55 -20.61
CA ASN A 11 5.09 35.42 -21.06
C ASN A 11 4.12 34.70 -22.01
N THR A 12 4.62 33.79 -22.85
CA THR A 12 3.78 33.00 -23.76
C THR A 12 2.95 31.97 -22.99
N LYS A 13 3.50 31.38 -21.93
CA LYS A 13 2.76 30.47 -21.02
C LYS A 13 1.64 31.21 -20.30
N ILE A 14 1.91 32.42 -19.80
CA ILE A 14 0.90 33.26 -19.13
C ILE A 14 -0.24 33.60 -20.08
N SER A 15 0.06 34.06 -21.31
CA SER A 15 -0.99 34.38 -22.29
C SER A 15 -1.82 33.16 -22.70
N ILE A 16 -1.20 31.98 -22.82
CA ILE A 16 -1.92 30.74 -23.09
C ILE A 16 -2.85 30.39 -21.91
N ASN A 17 -2.40 30.62 -20.67
CA ASN A 17 -3.19 30.31 -19.49
C ASN A 17 -4.40 31.26 -19.33
N GLU A 18 -4.26 32.54 -19.67
CA GLU A 18 -5.38 33.49 -19.71
C GLU A 18 -6.47 33.06 -20.70
N VAL A 19 -6.07 32.58 -21.89
CA VAL A 19 -7.01 32.01 -22.87
C VAL A 19 -7.70 30.77 -22.30
N LYS A 20 -6.97 29.86 -21.65
CA LYS A 20 -7.55 28.68 -20.99
C LYS A 20 -8.57 29.08 -19.93
N LEU A 21 -8.26 30.04 -19.07
CA LEU A 21 -9.19 30.53 -18.05
C LEU A 21 -10.49 31.04 -18.68
N SER A 22 -10.41 31.83 -19.76
CA SER A 22 -11.61 32.31 -20.46
C SER A 22 -12.48 31.19 -21.07
N ILE A 23 -11.86 30.07 -21.46
CA ILE A 23 -12.56 28.88 -21.96
C ILE A 23 -13.23 28.15 -20.80
N PHE A 24 -12.52 27.97 -19.68
CA PHE A 24 -13.07 27.36 -18.48
C PHE A 24 -14.23 28.17 -17.91
N ASP A 25 -14.14 29.50 -17.87
CA ASP A 25 -15.24 30.36 -17.41
C ASP A 25 -16.53 30.12 -18.24
N LYS A 26 -16.41 30.01 -19.57
CA LYS A 26 -17.53 29.67 -20.45
C LYS A 26 -18.03 28.24 -20.21
N ALA A 27 -17.13 27.29 -20.00
CA ALA A 27 -17.50 25.89 -19.77
C ALA A 27 -18.21 25.70 -18.42
N ILE A 28 -17.77 26.41 -17.37
CA ILE A 28 -18.37 26.37 -16.02
C ILE A 28 -19.77 26.99 -16.05
N GLN A 29 -19.99 28.04 -16.84
CA GLN A 29 -21.34 28.59 -17.05
C GLN A 29 -22.31 27.55 -17.63
N LEU A 30 -21.83 26.64 -18.49
CA LEU A 30 -22.64 25.58 -19.09
C LEU A 30 -22.79 24.35 -18.16
N ASN A 31 -21.75 24.02 -17.39
CA ASN A 31 -21.69 22.84 -16.53
C ASN A 31 -21.12 23.18 -15.14
N PRO A 32 -21.85 23.93 -14.29
CA PRO A 32 -21.30 24.49 -13.05
C PRO A 32 -21.03 23.44 -11.96
N LYS A 33 -21.65 22.25 -12.04
CA LYS A 33 -21.51 21.16 -11.05
C LYS A 33 -20.50 20.08 -11.44
N ASN A 34 -19.75 20.26 -12.53
CA ASN A 34 -18.79 19.25 -12.97
C ASN A 34 -17.47 19.39 -12.18
N SER A 35 -17.20 18.44 -11.29
CA SER A 35 -16.04 18.42 -10.39
C SER A 35 -14.72 18.50 -11.15
N TRP A 36 -14.55 17.70 -12.21
CA TRP A 36 -13.33 17.64 -13.01
C TRP A 36 -13.04 18.97 -13.71
N LEU A 37 -14.08 19.63 -14.22
CA LEU A 37 -13.96 20.94 -14.85
C LEU A 37 -13.51 22.01 -13.84
N LEU A 38 -14.10 22.01 -12.64
CA LEU A 38 -13.75 22.93 -11.56
C LEU A 38 -12.31 22.71 -11.07
N VAL A 39 -11.87 21.45 -10.95
CA VAL A 39 -10.48 21.10 -10.60
C VAL A 39 -9.50 21.63 -11.64
N GLU A 40 -9.74 21.37 -12.93
CA GLU A 40 -8.83 21.85 -13.99
C GLU A 40 -8.82 23.38 -14.12
N TYR A 41 -9.95 24.04 -13.84
CA TYR A 41 -10.03 25.50 -13.72
C TYR A 41 -9.15 26.01 -12.57
N LEU A 42 -9.27 25.43 -11.38
CA LEU A 42 -8.47 25.81 -10.20
C LEU A 42 -6.97 25.57 -10.40
N LYS A 43 -6.58 24.48 -11.08
CA LYS A 43 -5.20 24.21 -11.49
C LYS A 43 -4.66 25.26 -12.47
N CYS A 44 -5.52 25.82 -13.33
CA CYS A 44 -5.13 26.95 -14.18
C CYS A 44 -5.04 28.25 -13.38
N CYS A 45 -5.92 28.47 -12.41
CA CYS A 45 -5.83 29.63 -11.50
C CYS A 45 -4.53 29.61 -10.70
N GLU A 46 -4.07 28.45 -10.22
CA GLU A 46 -2.81 28.31 -9.48
C GLU A 46 -1.58 28.86 -10.20
N GLN A 47 -1.56 28.82 -11.53
CA GLN A 47 -0.43 29.31 -12.32
C GLN A 47 -0.37 30.85 -12.42
N THR A 48 -1.44 31.55 -12.02
CA THR A 48 -1.59 33.00 -12.23
C THR A 48 -2.00 33.77 -10.99
N TYR A 49 -2.74 33.14 -10.08
CA TYR A 49 -3.26 33.78 -8.88
C TYR A 49 -2.25 33.64 -7.75
N ASP A 50 -2.19 34.66 -6.91
CA ASP A 50 -1.53 34.58 -5.62
C ASP A 50 -2.29 33.62 -4.67
N VAL A 51 -1.55 33.04 -3.73
CA VAL A 51 -2.08 32.02 -2.82
C VAL A 51 -3.34 32.47 -2.06
N PRO A 52 -3.43 33.69 -1.49
CA PRO A 52 -4.63 34.13 -0.76
C PRO A 52 -5.88 34.20 -1.65
N LYS A 53 -5.75 34.71 -2.87
CA LYS A 53 -6.85 34.77 -3.84
C LYS A 53 -7.28 33.38 -4.28
N LEU A 54 -6.33 32.47 -4.46
CA LEU A 54 -6.61 31.08 -4.82
C LEU A 54 -7.33 30.33 -3.70
N LEU A 55 -6.92 30.52 -2.44
CA LEU A 55 -7.60 29.95 -1.26
C LEU A 55 -9.05 30.42 -1.18
N THR A 56 -9.28 31.73 -1.34
CA THR A 56 -10.65 32.29 -1.36
C THR A 56 -11.51 31.64 -2.46
N LYS A 57 -10.90 31.31 -3.60
CA LYS A 57 -11.60 30.66 -4.71
C LYS A 57 -11.92 29.18 -4.43
N TRP A 58 -10.98 28.45 -3.80
CA TRP A 58 -11.22 27.10 -3.32
C TRP A 58 -12.36 27.06 -2.31
N ASP A 59 -12.33 27.94 -1.30
CA ASP A 59 -13.36 28.00 -0.27
C ASP A 59 -14.74 28.32 -0.86
N GLN A 60 -14.82 29.23 -1.84
CA GLN A 60 -16.06 29.50 -2.56
C GLN A 60 -16.63 28.23 -3.24
N ILE A 61 -15.80 27.51 -4.00
CA ILE A 61 -16.23 26.34 -4.77
C ILE A 61 -16.61 25.17 -3.86
N LEU A 62 -15.89 24.98 -2.75
CA LEU A 62 -16.20 23.95 -1.76
C LEU A 62 -17.48 24.27 -0.97
N ASN A 63 -17.72 25.53 -0.64
CA ASN A 63 -18.98 25.95 -0.01
C ASN A 63 -20.19 25.72 -0.92
N GLU A 64 -20.01 25.89 -2.25
CA GLU A 64 -21.04 25.59 -3.24
C GLU A 64 -21.22 24.06 -3.46
N ASN A 65 -20.19 23.25 -3.21
CA ASN A 65 -20.16 21.81 -3.46
C ASN A 65 -19.59 20.99 -2.28
N PRO A 66 -20.20 21.07 -1.07
CA PRO A 66 -19.58 20.52 0.14
C PRO A 66 -19.43 18.99 0.09
N GLY A 67 -20.33 18.27 -0.57
CA GLY A 67 -20.30 16.80 -0.65
C GLY A 67 -19.36 16.20 -1.70
N ASP A 68 -18.59 17.02 -2.42
CA ASP A 68 -17.80 16.54 -3.56
C ASP A 68 -16.40 16.07 -3.14
N ILE A 69 -16.23 14.75 -3.09
CA ILE A 69 -14.98 14.09 -2.68
C ILE A 69 -13.81 14.48 -3.58
N VAL A 70 -14.03 14.64 -4.89
CA VAL A 70 -12.94 14.94 -5.83
C VAL A 70 -12.37 16.33 -5.58
N LEU A 71 -13.25 17.31 -5.31
CA LEU A 71 -12.84 18.67 -4.97
C LEU A 71 -12.06 18.73 -3.65
N TRP A 72 -12.54 18.04 -2.61
CA TRP A 72 -11.84 17.95 -1.33
C TRP A 72 -10.47 17.30 -1.46
N MET A 73 -10.35 16.19 -2.19
CA MET A 73 -9.08 15.49 -2.41
C MET A 73 -8.05 16.37 -3.12
N GLU A 74 -8.48 17.12 -4.14
CA GLU A 74 -7.60 18.03 -4.88
C GLU A 74 -7.23 19.26 -4.05
N TYR A 75 -8.16 19.77 -3.22
CA TYR A 75 -7.86 20.88 -2.31
C TYR A 75 -6.86 20.48 -1.21
N ILE A 76 -7.03 19.30 -0.62
CA ILE A 76 -6.08 18.71 0.33
C ILE A 76 -4.71 18.55 -0.33
N THR A 77 -4.68 17.98 -1.55
CA THR A 77 -3.46 17.82 -2.34
C THR A 77 -2.76 19.16 -2.56
N PHE A 78 -3.51 20.21 -2.92
CA PHE A 78 -2.99 21.56 -3.09
C PHE A 78 -2.40 22.12 -1.78
N ARG A 79 -3.14 22.03 -0.66
CA ARG A 79 -2.69 22.54 0.65
C ARG A 79 -1.45 21.81 1.15
N GLN A 80 -1.35 20.50 0.91
CA GLN A 80 -0.17 19.71 1.22
C GLN A 80 1.02 20.08 0.33
N THR A 81 0.81 20.26 -0.98
CA THR A 81 1.93 20.43 -1.93
C THR A 81 2.44 21.84 -2.14
N ASN A 82 1.73 22.86 -1.64
CA ASN A 82 2.14 24.24 -1.76
C ASN A 82 2.86 24.71 -0.48
N LEU A 83 4.20 24.82 -0.55
CA LEU A 83 5.05 25.25 0.58
C LEU A 83 4.61 26.58 1.23
N VAL A 84 4.02 27.50 0.46
CA VAL A 84 3.62 28.82 0.98
C VAL A 84 2.36 28.72 1.83
N SER A 85 1.36 27.93 1.39
CA SER A 85 0.12 27.72 2.16
C SER A 85 0.21 26.57 3.16
N PHE A 86 1.24 25.73 3.07
CA PHE A 86 1.37 24.55 3.92
C PHE A 86 1.74 24.93 5.34
N ASN A 87 1.01 24.33 6.28
CA ASN A 87 1.26 24.36 7.70
C ASN A 87 0.53 23.16 8.32
N VAL A 88 1.17 22.44 9.24
CA VAL A 88 0.61 21.19 9.78
C VAL A 88 -0.74 21.40 10.45
N THR A 89 -0.90 22.41 11.31
CA THR A 89 -2.17 22.68 12.01
C THR A 89 -3.30 22.94 11.03
N GLN A 90 -3.05 23.74 10.00
CA GLN A 90 -4.08 24.05 9.00
C GLN A 90 -4.44 22.83 8.14
N CYS A 91 -3.45 21.98 7.81
CA CYS A 91 -3.72 20.73 7.11
C CYS A 91 -4.55 19.77 7.96
N LEU A 92 -4.24 19.64 9.26
CA LEU A 92 -5.04 18.82 10.18
C LEU A 92 -6.47 19.32 10.27
N GLN A 93 -6.68 20.63 10.45
CA GLN A 93 -8.02 21.23 10.42
C GLN A 93 -8.76 20.92 9.11
N LEU A 94 -8.08 21.00 7.98
CA LEU A 94 -8.68 20.69 6.68
C LEU A 94 -9.10 19.22 6.57
N PHE A 95 -8.31 18.28 7.10
CA PHE A 95 -8.71 16.89 7.18
C PHE A 95 -9.93 16.73 8.09
N GLU A 96 -9.94 17.36 9.27
CA GLU A 96 -11.07 17.33 10.19
C GLU A 96 -12.35 17.89 9.53
N ASP A 97 -12.27 19.02 8.83
CA ASP A 97 -13.38 19.62 8.09
C ASP A 97 -13.87 18.68 6.98
N CYS A 98 -12.95 18.11 6.20
CA CYS A 98 -13.25 17.15 5.14
C CYS A 98 -13.94 15.90 5.69
N LEU A 99 -13.43 15.34 6.79
CA LEU A 99 -14.00 14.18 7.47
C LEU A 99 -15.40 14.49 8.01
N HIS A 100 -15.57 15.66 8.63
CA HIS A 100 -16.86 16.09 9.16
C HIS A 100 -17.90 16.24 8.04
N VAL A 101 -17.50 16.82 6.90
CA VAL A 101 -18.37 17.06 5.74
C VAL A 101 -18.67 15.78 4.95
N LEU A 102 -17.66 14.92 4.73
CA LEU A 102 -17.78 13.73 3.88
C LEU A 102 -18.10 12.44 4.65
N ARG A 103 -17.93 12.43 5.98
CA ARG A 103 -18.11 11.25 6.86
C ARG A 103 -17.39 10.00 6.34
N LYS A 104 -16.18 10.16 5.79
CA LYS A 104 -15.39 9.09 5.14
C LYS A 104 -13.92 9.20 5.50
N SER A 105 -13.24 8.06 5.56
CA SER A 105 -11.85 7.88 5.96
C SER A 105 -10.81 8.73 5.19
N VAL A 106 -10.09 9.59 5.90
CA VAL A 106 -8.83 10.24 5.46
C VAL A 106 -7.85 10.30 6.64
N LEU A 107 -7.43 9.14 7.13
CA LEU A 107 -6.61 9.00 8.34
C LEU A 107 -5.10 8.89 8.07
N VAL A 108 -4.66 8.86 6.81
CA VAL A 108 -3.27 8.52 6.46
C VAL A 108 -2.30 9.71 6.59
N ALA A 109 -2.79 10.94 6.70
CA ALA A 109 -1.92 12.13 6.70
C ALA A 109 -1.18 12.39 8.03
N ASN A 110 -1.65 11.84 9.16
CA ASN A 110 -1.13 12.19 10.49
C ASN A 110 0.26 11.58 10.79
N ASP A 111 0.62 10.45 10.18
CA ASP A 111 1.91 9.78 10.42
C ASP A 111 3.10 10.62 9.95
N TYR A 112 2.98 11.23 8.77
CA TYR A 112 4.08 11.86 8.05
C TYR A 112 4.48 13.24 8.60
N ASN A 113 3.60 13.87 9.39
CA ASN A 113 3.86 15.14 10.08
C ASN A 113 4.52 14.95 11.47
N GLY A 114 4.78 13.71 11.88
CA GLY A 114 5.32 13.38 13.21
C GLY A 114 4.25 13.17 14.29
N TYR A 115 2.97 13.01 13.92
CA TYR A 115 1.85 12.70 14.82
C TYR A 115 1.43 11.23 14.71
N SER A 116 2.41 10.33 14.68
CA SER A 116 2.17 8.89 14.56
C SER A 116 1.34 8.37 15.74
N GLU A 117 1.62 8.83 16.96
CA GLU A 117 0.89 8.40 18.17
C GLU A 117 -0.60 8.76 18.10
N ARG A 118 -0.93 9.97 17.63
CA ARG A 118 -2.32 10.38 17.38
C ARG A 118 -2.96 9.53 16.28
N ALA A 119 -2.22 9.22 15.22
CA ALA A 119 -2.70 8.36 14.14
C ALA A 119 -3.00 6.93 14.63
N TYR A 120 -2.10 6.32 15.40
CA TYR A 120 -2.32 5.03 16.05
C TYR A 120 -3.52 5.08 17.00
N ALA A 121 -3.65 6.14 17.81
CA ALA A 121 -4.78 6.33 18.70
C ALA A 121 -6.12 6.44 17.94
N CYS A 122 -6.17 7.16 16.82
CA CYS A 122 -7.36 7.21 15.95
C CYS A 122 -7.73 5.81 15.43
N TRP A 123 -6.75 5.02 14.97
CA TRP A 123 -6.99 3.66 14.52
C TRP A 123 -7.47 2.75 15.66
N GLN A 124 -6.84 2.83 16.84
CA GLN A 124 -7.26 2.08 18.01
C GLN A 124 -8.72 2.40 18.37
N ALA A 125 -9.06 3.67 18.55
CA ALA A 125 -10.41 4.09 18.89
C ALA A 125 -11.45 3.70 17.83
N MET A 126 -11.11 3.84 16.55
CA MET A 126 -12.00 3.44 15.46
C MET A 126 -12.26 1.92 15.45
N ILE A 127 -11.23 1.11 15.68
CA ILE A 127 -11.37 -0.35 15.75
C ILE A 127 -12.15 -0.78 17.00
N GLU A 128 -11.91 -0.16 18.15
CA GLU A 128 -12.68 -0.41 19.38
C GLU A 128 -14.16 -0.07 19.17
N LEU A 129 -14.45 1.08 18.56
CA LEU A 129 -15.81 1.53 18.25
C LEU A 129 -16.52 0.59 17.27
N VAL A 130 -15.84 0.11 16.22
CA VAL A 130 -16.50 -0.72 15.19
C VAL A 130 -16.63 -2.19 15.63
N PHE A 131 -15.60 -2.77 16.25
CA PHE A 131 -15.52 -4.21 16.47
C PHE A 131 -15.73 -4.64 17.92
N PHE A 132 -15.41 -3.79 18.89
CA PHE A 132 -15.43 -4.13 20.30
C PHE A 132 -16.47 -3.34 21.11
N THR A 133 -17.45 -2.71 20.44
CA THR A 133 -18.58 -2.05 21.12
C THR A 133 -19.39 -3.03 21.98
N PRO A 134 -19.62 -2.74 23.28
CA PRO A 134 -20.49 -3.51 24.17
C PRO A 134 -21.89 -3.72 23.61
N ASP A 135 -22.49 -4.90 23.81
CA ASP A 135 -23.76 -5.26 23.17
C ASP A 135 -24.92 -4.31 23.51
N HIS A 136 -24.97 -3.79 24.74
CA HIS A 136 -25.99 -2.84 25.18
C HIS A 136 -25.88 -1.46 24.51
N LEU A 137 -24.71 -1.11 23.97
CA LEU A 137 -24.45 0.15 23.28
C LEU A 137 -24.64 0.06 21.75
N ARG A 138 -24.68 -1.15 21.17
CA ARG A 138 -24.79 -1.33 19.71
C ARG A 138 -26.05 -0.73 19.10
N GLN A 139 -27.12 -0.61 19.88
CA GLN A 139 -28.40 -0.05 19.44
C GLN A 139 -28.52 1.46 19.73
N GLN A 140 -27.56 2.04 20.45
CA GLN A 140 -27.55 3.46 20.77
C GLN A 140 -27.08 4.31 19.59
N THR A 141 -27.26 5.62 19.69
CA THR A 141 -26.80 6.53 18.64
C THR A 141 -25.27 6.53 18.55
N PHE A 142 -24.73 6.96 17.41
CA PHE A 142 -23.28 7.12 17.25
C PHE A 142 -22.68 8.01 18.35
N TYR A 143 -23.33 9.12 18.69
CA TYR A 143 -22.86 10.05 19.70
C TYR A 143 -22.83 9.44 21.11
N ASP A 144 -23.83 8.63 21.46
CA ASP A 144 -23.87 7.94 22.75
C ASP A 144 -22.75 6.88 22.85
N ARG A 145 -22.49 6.17 21.74
CA ARG A 145 -21.37 5.21 21.68
C ARG A 145 -20.02 5.92 21.82
N VAL A 146 -19.84 7.08 21.17
CA VAL A 146 -18.61 7.89 21.29
C VAL A 146 -18.42 8.40 22.72
N ALA A 147 -19.48 8.89 23.37
CA ALA A 147 -19.42 9.34 24.76
C ALA A 147 -19.09 8.19 25.74
N ALA A 148 -19.58 6.98 25.50
CA ALA A 148 -19.22 5.83 26.31
C ALA A 148 -17.78 5.34 26.03
N LEU A 149 -17.31 5.47 24.78
CA LEU A 149 -15.93 5.16 24.40
C LEU A 149 -14.93 6.12 25.07
N GLU A 150 -15.30 7.39 25.23
CA GLU A 150 -14.52 8.39 25.96
C GLU A 150 -14.21 7.94 27.39
N VAL A 151 -15.22 7.46 28.11
CA VAL A 151 -15.03 6.91 29.46
C VAL A 151 -14.04 5.75 29.45
N PHE A 152 -14.16 4.83 28.48
CA PHE A 152 -13.19 3.74 28.31
C PHE A 152 -11.77 4.23 27.97
N TRP A 153 -11.65 5.34 27.23
CA TRP A 153 -10.36 5.92 26.89
C TRP A 153 -9.65 6.47 28.13
N GLU A 154 -10.40 7.17 28.98
CA GLU A 154 -9.95 7.81 30.23
C GLU A 154 -9.56 6.80 31.32
N THR A 155 -10.08 5.57 31.32
CA THR A 155 -9.64 4.53 32.26
C THR A 155 -8.25 3.99 31.98
N GLU A 156 -7.63 4.38 30.86
CA GLU A 156 -6.30 3.95 30.42
C GLU A 156 -6.13 2.42 30.35
N TRP A 157 -7.23 1.69 30.09
CA TRP A 157 -7.18 0.25 29.86
C TRP A 157 -6.41 -0.09 28.56
N PRO A 158 -5.85 -1.31 28.45
CA PRO A 158 -5.14 -1.73 27.24
C PRO A 158 -6.05 -1.69 26.01
N ARG A 159 -5.61 -0.96 24.98
CA ARG A 159 -6.35 -0.68 23.74
C ARG A 159 -5.99 -1.67 22.64
N PHE A 160 -6.74 -1.66 21.55
CA PHE A 160 -6.47 -2.49 20.37
C PHE A 160 -4.99 -2.55 19.97
N GLY A 161 -4.48 -3.77 19.75
CA GLY A 161 -3.09 -4.05 19.38
C GLY A 161 -2.06 -3.98 20.52
N GLU A 162 -2.43 -3.51 21.71
CA GLU A 162 -1.54 -3.49 22.87
C GLU A 162 -1.45 -4.84 23.57
N ASP A 163 -0.49 -4.95 24.50
CA ASP A 163 -0.33 -6.13 25.34
C ASP A 163 -1.55 -6.34 26.25
N ASP A 164 -1.95 -7.59 26.39
CA ASP A 164 -3.09 -8.03 27.22
C ASP A 164 -4.45 -7.40 26.90
N ALA A 165 -4.55 -6.61 25.84
CA ALA A 165 -5.79 -6.01 25.39
C ALA A 165 -6.80 -7.07 24.92
N LYS A 166 -8.03 -6.95 25.44
CA LYS A 166 -9.16 -7.85 25.18
C LYS A 166 -10.33 -7.18 24.47
N GLY A 167 -10.26 -5.87 24.26
CA GLY A 167 -11.29 -5.05 23.63
C GLY A 167 -12.26 -4.42 24.62
N TRP A 168 -12.85 -3.29 24.23
CA TRP A 168 -13.73 -2.45 25.04
C TRP A 168 -14.87 -3.23 25.71
N SER A 169 -15.61 -4.07 24.97
CA SER A 169 -16.73 -4.87 25.50
C SER A 169 -16.34 -5.73 26.70
N TYR A 170 -15.18 -6.39 26.64
CA TYR A 170 -14.73 -7.28 27.70
C TYR A 170 -14.60 -6.55 29.04
N TYR A 171 -14.02 -5.35 29.03
CA TYR A 171 -13.74 -4.63 30.27
C TYR A 171 -14.99 -4.02 30.91
N VAL A 172 -15.93 -3.55 30.08
CA VAL A 172 -17.23 -3.06 30.58
C VAL A 172 -18.01 -4.19 31.26
N ASP A 173 -17.94 -5.41 30.71
CA ASP A 173 -18.63 -6.58 31.27
C ASP A 173 -18.00 -7.10 32.58
N GLN A 174 -16.71 -6.86 32.83
CA GLN A 174 -16.01 -7.29 34.05
C GLN A 174 -16.27 -6.37 35.26
N GLY A 175 -16.83 -5.18 35.04
CA GLY A 175 -17.00 -4.13 36.05
C GLY A 175 -15.66 -3.52 36.51
N ASN A 176 -15.72 -2.42 37.27
CA ASN A 176 -14.57 -1.68 37.83
C ASN A 176 -13.77 -2.47 38.89
N ASN A 177 -13.52 -3.77 38.69
CA ASN A 177 -12.45 -4.43 39.41
C ASN A 177 -11.15 -3.76 38.97
N GLU A 178 -10.43 -3.15 39.90
CA GLU A 178 -9.15 -2.48 39.70
C GLU A 178 -8.15 -3.43 39.03
N MET A 179 -8.20 -3.54 37.71
CA MET A 179 -7.16 -4.18 36.93
C MET A 179 -5.97 -3.24 37.01
N GLN A 180 -4.92 -3.67 37.72
CA GLN A 180 -3.65 -2.95 37.74
C GLN A 180 -3.12 -2.88 36.31
N VAL A 181 -3.22 -1.69 35.71
CA VAL A 181 -2.55 -1.38 34.46
C VAL A 181 -1.06 -1.36 34.76
N ILE A 182 -0.33 -2.36 34.29
CA ILE A 182 1.14 -2.34 34.35
C ILE A 182 1.58 -1.30 33.32
N LEU A 183 1.74 -0.07 33.79
CA LEU A 183 2.29 1.02 33.00
C LEU A 183 3.75 0.67 32.69
N ALA A 184 4.02 0.35 31.43
CA ALA A 184 5.39 0.14 30.96
C ALA A 184 6.15 1.46 31.17
N SER A 185 7.21 1.43 31.97
CA SER A 185 8.12 2.57 32.13
C SER A 185 8.67 2.93 30.74
N PRO A 186 8.67 4.21 30.33
CA PRO A 186 9.41 4.59 29.15
C PRO A 186 10.87 4.21 29.38
N ASN A 187 11.44 3.37 28.52
CA ASN A 187 12.89 3.16 28.54
C ASN A 187 13.53 4.52 28.26
N PRO A 188 14.22 5.15 29.23
CA PRO A 188 14.88 6.42 28.98
C PRO A 188 15.88 6.18 27.87
N THR A 189 15.71 6.89 26.75
CA THR A 189 16.66 6.88 25.65
C THR A 189 17.99 7.32 26.24
N ASN A 190 19.00 6.45 26.32
CA ASN A 190 20.31 6.79 26.87
C ASN A 190 21.05 7.71 25.89
N VAL A 191 20.68 8.99 25.89
CA VAL A 191 21.20 10.04 24.99
C VAL A 191 22.71 10.23 25.15
N SER A 192 23.24 9.91 26.34
CA SER A 192 24.65 10.08 26.71
C SER A 192 25.64 9.22 25.89
N ASN A 193 25.17 8.17 25.20
CA ASN A 193 26.02 7.25 24.43
C ASN A 193 26.03 7.54 22.91
N LEU A 194 25.38 8.61 22.46
CA LEU A 194 25.31 8.95 21.04
C LEU A 194 26.59 9.64 20.55
N ASN A 195 27.14 9.15 19.44
CA ASN A 195 28.32 9.69 18.77
C ASN A 195 27.90 10.65 17.65
N GLY A 196 28.77 11.62 17.33
CA GLY A 196 28.54 12.61 16.27
C GLY A 196 28.48 14.04 16.80
N ASP A 197 28.22 14.99 15.92
CA ASP A 197 27.94 16.37 16.31
C ASP A 197 26.52 16.54 16.92
N ILE A 198 26.21 17.75 17.40
CA ILE A 198 24.94 18.08 18.07
C ILE A 198 23.74 17.64 17.21
N TYR A 199 23.78 17.93 15.91
CA TYR A 199 22.71 17.62 14.97
C TYR A 199 22.59 16.12 14.69
N GLU A 200 23.71 15.39 14.58
CA GLU A 200 23.71 13.94 14.41
C GLU A 200 23.16 13.22 15.65
N LYS A 201 23.55 13.66 16.85
CA LYS A 201 23.02 13.11 18.12
C LYS A 201 21.52 13.36 18.24
N TRP A 202 21.10 14.59 17.97
CA TRP A 202 19.69 14.97 17.95
C TRP A 202 18.88 14.14 16.94
N ALA A 203 19.35 14.04 15.69
CA ALA A 203 18.66 13.29 14.64
C ALA A 203 18.53 11.80 14.97
N THR A 204 19.54 11.22 15.63
CA THR A 204 19.50 9.83 16.09
C THR A 204 18.50 9.64 17.24
N ALA A 205 18.47 10.56 18.20
CA ALA A 205 17.50 10.53 19.28
C ALA A 205 16.05 10.66 18.77
N GLU A 206 15.81 11.58 17.83
CA GLU A 206 14.52 11.77 17.17
C GLU A 206 14.04 10.48 16.45
N GLU A 207 14.95 9.75 15.81
CA GLU A 207 14.65 8.48 15.13
C GLU A 207 14.35 7.34 16.11
N MET A 208 15.05 7.27 17.24
CA MET A 208 14.75 6.31 18.31
C MET A 208 13.32 6.51 18.85
N HIS A 209 12.89 7.77 19.01
CA HIS A 209 11.52 8.08 19.42
C HIS A 209 10.49 7.75 18.32
N ASN A 210 10.86 7.85 17.03
CA ASN A 210 9.98 7.44 15.93
C ASN A 210 9.62 5.95 15.95
N GLY A 211 10.44 5.10 16.60
CA GLY A 211 10.15 3.67 16.79
C GLY A 211 9.13 3.37 17.90
N GLN A 212 8.75 4.36 18.71
CA GLN A 212 7.80 4.21 19.82
C GLN A 212 6.42 4.74 19.39
N LEU A 213 5.72 3.96 18.58
CA LEU A 213 4.53 4.39 17.82
C LEU A 213 3.23 4.52 18.66
N LEU A 214 3.19 3.94 19.86
CA LEU A 214 2.03 3.98 20.74
C LEU A 214 2.08 5.18 21.70
N SER A 215 0.89 5.71 22.03
CA SER A 215 0.74 6.84 22.95
C SER A 215 1.23 6.50 24.36
N THR A 216 1.83 7.48 25.03
CA THR A 216 2.18 7.36 26.46
C THR A 216 0.94 7.57 27.32
N ARG A 217 0.80 6.76 28.38
CA ARG A 217 -0.34 6.73 29.28
C ARG A 217 -0.24 7.85 30.32
N THR A 218 -1.36 8.46 30.69
CA THR A 218 -1.41 9.43 31.79
C THR A 218 -1.10 8.73 33.12
N GLY A 219 0.07 8.97 33.70
CA GLY A 219 0.50 8.39 34.98
C GLY A 219 1.81 7.60 34.98
N THR A 220 2.52 7.50 33.84
CA THR A 220 3.85 6.87 33.79
C THR A 220 4.99 7.73 34.37
N GLY A 221 4.72 8.97 34.75
CA GLY A 221 5.65 9.84 35.47
C GLY A 221 5.29 9.86 36.95
N GLY A 222 6.24 9.52 37.82
CA GLY A 222 6.13 9.90 39.23
C GLY A 222 6.10 11.43 39.36
N ASP A 223 5.71 11.94 40.52
CA ASP A 223 5.60 13.39 40.80
C ASP A 223 6.89 14.19 40.51
N ASP A 224 8.04 13.53 40.30
CA ASP A 224 9.34 14.14 39.99
C ASP A 224 9.76 14.05 38.49
N ASP A 225 9.00 13.39 37.61
CA ASP A 225 9.32 13.16 36.18
C ASP A 225 8.34 13.86 35.20
N ILE A 226 7.97 15.11 35.50
CA ILE A 226 7.10 15.94 34.64
C ILE A 226 7.80 16.42 33.34
N ASN A 227 9.02 15.95 33.04
CA ASN A 227 9.64 16.19 31.74
C ASN A 227 9.19 15.16 30.70
N VAL A 228 7.87 15.11 30.43
CA VAL A 228 7.41 14.61 29.13
C VAL A 228 7.80 15.69 28.12
N ASP A 229 8.99 15.51 27.56
CA ASP A 229 9.64 16.42 26.61
C ASP A 229 8.77 16.80 25.40
N ASP A 230 7.73 16.00 25.12
CA ASP A 230 6.78 16.19 24.04
C ASP A 230 5.34 15.91 24.52
N PRO A 231 4.52 16.95 24.78
CA PRO A 231 3.17 16.80 25.31
C PRO A 231 2.21 16.07 24.35
N TYR A 232 2.45 16.14 23.05
CA TYR A 232 1.62 15.49 22.03
C TYR A 232 1.78 13.97 22.00
N ARG A 233 2.64 13.42 22.88
CA ARG A 233 2.82 11.98 23.06
C ARG A 233 1.73 11.35 23.92
N ILE A 234 1.10 12.15 24.77
CA ILE A 234 -0.08 11.79 25.53
C ILE A 234 -1.29 12.21 24.67
N ILE A 235 -2.15 11.24 24.33
CA ILE A 235 -3.31 11.49 23.47
C ILE A 235 -4.57 11.42 24.32
N ILE A 236 -5.23 12.57 24.48
CA ILE A 236 -6.53 12.65 25.13
C ILE A 236 -7.64 12.35 24.13
N PHE A 237 -8.84 11.99 24.62
CA PHE A 237 -9.93 11.57 23.73
C PHE A 237 -10.38 12.68 22.78
N ASP A 238 -10.35 13.95 23.22
CA ASP A 238 -10.71 15.09 22.39
C ASP A 238 -9.79 15.27 21.18
N ASP A 239 -8.53 14.82 21.25
CA ASP A 239 -7.60 14.86 20.11
C ASP A 239 -8.05 13.94 18.97
N ILE A 240 -8.83 12.90 19.27
CA ILE A 240 -9.22 11.87 18.31
C ILE A 240 -10.72 11.84 18.01
N ARG A 241 -11.55 12.48 18.85
CA ARG A 241 -13.01 12.49 18.75
C ARG A 241 -13.51 12.88 17.36
N THR A 242 -12.93 13.91 16.76
CA THR A 242 -13.33 14.46 15.44
C THR A 242 -13.05 13.51 14.28
N PHE A 243 -12.15 12.54 14.46
CA PHE A 243 -11.81 11.54 13.45
C PHE A 243 -12.69 10.30 13.48
N LEU A 244 -13.54 10.14 14.50
CA LEU A 244 -14.44 9.01 14.62
C LEU A 244 -15.68 9.20 13.73
N TYR A 245 -16.11 8.14 13.06
CA TYR A 245 -17.31 8.13 12.24
C TYR A 245 -17.99 6.76 12.31
N ASP A 246 -19.28 6.72 11.94
CA ASP A 246 -20.04 5.47 11.99
C ASP A 246 -19.78 4.60 10.76
N VAL A 247 -19.50 3.32 10.97
CA VAL A 247 -19.32 2.32 9.91
C VAL A 247 -20.32 1.21 10.12
N THR A 248 -21.34 1.20 9.27
CA THR A 248 -22.48 0.27 9.40
C THR A 248 -22.43 -0.90 8.43
N PHE A 249 -21.71 -0.76 7.31
CA PHE A 249 -21.67 -1.78 6.26
C PHE A 249 -20.56 -2.81 6.55
N PRO A 250 -20.87 -4.13 6.55
CA PRO A 250 -19.88 -5.17 6.85
C PRO A 250 -18.62 -5.10 5.96
N GLN A 251 -18.79 -4.81 4.67
CA GLN A 251 -17.68 -4.67 3.73
C GLN A 251 -16.75 -3.51 4.11
N SER A 252 -17.32 -2.37 4.49
CA SER A 252 -16.56 -1.20 4.94
C SER A 252 -15.82 -1.45 6.24
N CYS A 253 -16.35 -2.30 7.13
CA CYS A 253 -15.63 -2.73 8.33
C CYS A 253 -14.37 -3.53 7.96
N ILE A 254 -14.46 -4.44 6.98
CA ILE A 254 -13.30 -5.21 6.52
C ILE A 254 -12.29 -4.30 5.78
N GLU A 255 -12.76 -3.36 4.97
CA GLU A 255 -11.90 -2.36 4.31
C GLU A 255 -11.16 -1.47 5.33
N LEU A 256 -11.83 -1.10 6.44
CA LEU A 256 -11.21 -0.38 7.56
C LEU A 256 -10.04 -1.17 8.17
N LEU A 257 -10.19 -2.49 8.34
CA LEU A 257 -9.10 -3.34 8.82
C LEU A 257 -7.93 -3.39 7.84
N HIS A 258 -8.21 -3.54 6.53
CA HIS A 258 -7.16 -3.50 5.52
C HIS A 258 -6.44 -2.14 5.49
N ALA A 259 -7.17 -1.04 5.64
CA ALA A 259 -6.59 0.29 5.74
C ALA A 259 -5.73 0.46 7.00
N CYS A 260 -6.19 -0.04 8.15
CA CYS A 260 -5.42 -0.05 9.40
C CYS A 260 -4.12 -0.87 9.25
N PHE A 261 -4.18 -2.06 8.66
CA PHE A 261 -2.99 -2.89 8.44
C PHE A 261 -2.04 -2.26 7.41
N SER A 262 -2.56 -1.62 6.36
CA SER A 262 -1.77 -0.85 5.40
C SER A 262 -1.06 0.32 6.06
N PHE A 263 -1.70 0.99 7.02
CA PHE A 263 -1.10 2.06 7.81
C PHE A 263 0.07 1.55 8.67
N VAL A 264 -0.08 0.39 9.32
CA VAL A 264 1.00 -0.24 10.12
C VAL A 264 2.14 -0.80 9.24
N GLY A 265 2.02 -0.73 7.91
CA GLY A 265 3.04 -1.12 6.94
C GLY A 265 2.80 -2.49 6.27
N LEU A 266 1.75 -3.22 6.66
CA LEU A 266 1.36 -4.46 5.98
C LEU A 266 0.59 -4.14 4.71
N THR A 267 1.16 -4.46 3.56
CA THR A 267 0.54 -4.05 2.28
C THR A 267 -0.58 -4.93 1.78
N PHE A 268 -1.38 -5.49 2.69
CA PHE A 268 -2.58 -6.24 2.33
C PHE A 268 -3.66 -5.32 1.74
N ASN A 269 -4.18 -5.66 0.56
CA ASN A 269 -5.37 -5.01 0.01
C ASN A 269 -6.48 -6.02 -0.25
N PRO A 270 -7.77 -5.62 -0.20
CA PRO A 270 -8.92 -6.51 -0.42
C PRO A 270 -9.15 -6.83 -1.91
N GLY A 271 -8.08 -6.99 -2.69
CA GLY A 271 -8.19 -7.24 -4.13
C GLY A 271 -8.46 -6.00 -4.97
N TYR A 272 -7.93 -4.84 -4.59
CA TYR A 272 -8.06 -3.61 -5.38
C TYR A 272 -7.34 -3.67 -6.72
N SER A 273 -7.98 -3.15 -7.77
CA SER A 273 -7.34 -2.99 -9.10
C SER A 273 -6.03 -2.18 -9.00
N SER A 274 -5.03 -2.47 -9.84
CA SER A 274 -3.84 -1.60 -9.95
C SER A 274 -4.15 -0.16 -10.36
N SER A 275 -5.38 0.11 -10.83
CA SER A 275 -5.87 1.45 -11.12
C SER A 275 -6.56 2.14 -9.93
N ASN A 276 -6.67 1.46 -8.79
CA ASN A 276 -7.31 2.03 -7.60
C ASN A 276 -6.48 3.23 -7.08
N PRO A 277 -7.12 4.38 -6.77
CA PRO A 277 -6.46 5.52 -6.17
C PRO A 277 -5.60 5.15 -4.95
N LEU A 278 -6.07 4.27 -4.06
CA LEU A 278 -5.32 3.85 -2.86
C LEU A 278 -3.97 3.18 -3.16
N ILE A 279 -3.80 2.61 -4.36
CA ILE A 279 -2.54 2.01 -4.81
C ILE A 279 -1.68 3.03 -5.56
N THR A 280 -2.31 3.89 -6.35
CA THR A 280 -1.64 4.83 -7.28
C THR A 280 -1.32 6.18 -6.67
N ASP A 281 -1.86 6.47 -5.49
CA ASP A 281 -1.66 7.71 -4.78
C ASP A 281 -0.20 7.88 -4.32
N PRO A 282 0.49 8.95 -4.75
CA PRO A 282 1.89 9.21 -4.37
C PRO A 282 2.07 9.52 -2.88
N PHE A 283 1.05 9.95 -2.15
CA PHE A 283 1.08 10.22 -0.72
C PHE A 283 1.00 8.94 0.11
N LEU A 284 0.34 7.89 -0.41
CA LEU A 284 0.19 6.60 0.28
C LEU A 284 1.36 5.66 -0.03
N ASN A 285 2.01 5.81 -1.19
CA ASN A 285 3.07 4.89 -1.64
C ASN A 285 4.48 5.38 -1.30
N ASN A 286 4.83 5.25 -0.01
CA ASN A 286 6.11 5.72 0.53
C ASN A 286 7.11 4.60 0.86
N LYS A 287 6.88 3.37 0.36
CA LYS A 287 7.79 2.24 0.65
C LYS A 287 9.26 2.49 0.31
N LEU A 288 9.52 3.31 -0.70
CA LEU A 288 10.85 3.66 -1.19
C LEU A 288 11.35 5.00 -0.63
N ALA A 289 10.55 5.71 0.16
CA ALA A 289 10.89 7.01 0.74
C ALA A 289 12.02 6.91 1.78
N ASN A 290 12.12 5.79 2.50
CA ASN A 290 13.09 5.59 3.58
C ASN A 290 14.17 4.57 3.19
N GLU A 291 15.21 4.41 4.02
CA GLU A 291 16.27 3.40 3.82
C GLU A 291 15.82 1.96 4.12
N SER A 292 14.57 1.67 3.77
CA SER A 292 13.99 0.33 3.84
C SER A 292 14.77 -0.64 2.95
N ILE A 293 14.67 -1.93 3.25
CA ILE A 293 15.24 -2.97 2.39
C ILE A 293 14.61 -2.92 0.99
N ALA A 294 13.39 -2.39 0.84
CA ALA A 294 12.77 -2.14 -0.46
C ALA A 294 13.53 -1.07 -1.28
N ASN A 295 14.04 0.00 -0.64
CA ASN A 295 14.92 0.96 -1.30
C ASN A 295 16.27 0.31 -1.66
N LYS A 296 16.87 -0.45 -0.75
CA LYS A 296 18.13 -1.19 -1.03
C LYS A 296 17.96 -2.21 -2.16
N SER A 297 16.83 -2.92 -2.22
CA SER A 297 16.54 -3.92 -3.26
C SER A 297 16.30 -3.27 -4.62
N PHE A 298 15.76 -2.04 -4.66
CA PHE A 298 15.64 -1.26 -5.89
C PHE A 298 17.01 -1.10 -6.59
N TRP A 299 18.05 -0.79 -5.82
CA TRP A 299 19.42 -0.61 -6.31
C TRP A 299 20.21 -1.92 -6.53
N ALA A 300 19.70 -3.06 -6.08
CA ALA A 300 20.40 -4.34 -6.20
C ALA A 300 20.55 -4.74 -7.68
N THR A 301 21.77 -4.66 -8.21
CA THR A 301 22.06 -4.84 -9.65
C THR A 301 22.06 -6.28 -10.13
N ARG A 302 22.21 -7.27 -9.23
CA ARG A 302 22.16 -8.69 -9.59
C ARG A 302 20.70 -9.16 -9.65
N LEU A 303 20.27 -9.58 -10.83
CA LEU A 303 19.14 -10.49 -10.95
C LEU A 303 19.62 -11.83 -10.41
N GLU A 304 19.18 -12.22 -9.21
CA GLU A 304 19.28 -13.63 -8.84
C GLU A 304 18.50 -14.41 -9.89
N GLU A 305 19.17 -15.30 -10.63
CA GLU A 305 18.62 -16.05 -11.78
C GLU A 305 17.30 -16.79 -11.46
N ASN A 306 17.01 -17.01 -10.18
CA ASN A 306 15.85 -17.75 -9.70
C ASN A 306 14.68 -16.89 -9.20
N CYS A 307 14.82 -15.56 -9.11
CA CYS A 307 13.73 -14.71 -8.61
C CYS A 307 13.26 -13.71 -9.66
N LEU A 308 12.26 -14.14 -10.44
CA LEU A 308 11.72 -13.43 -11.61
C LEU A 308 11.20 -12.01 -11.30
N PHE A 309 10.76 -11.74 -10.05
CA PHE A 309 9.92 -10.57 -9.73
C PHE A 309 10.18 -9.97 -8.33
N LYS A 310 11.20 -9.11 -8.20
CA LYS A 310 11.49 -8.33 -6.97
C LYS A 310 11.32 -6.81 -7.14
N PHE A 311 10.31 -6.37 -7.91
CA PHE A 311 9.98 -4.94 -7.95
C PHE A 311 9.33 -4.54 -6.61
N PRO A 312 9.85 -3.54 -5.88
CA PRO A 312 9.46 -3.27 -4.49
C PRO A 312 8.03 -2.73 -4.32
N ILE A 313 7.44 -2.13 -5.37
CA ILE A 313 6.07 -1.62 -5.31
C ILE A 313 5.09 -2.70 -5.80
N LYS A 314 4.16 -3.10 -4.93
CA LYS A 314 3.15 -4.13 -5.20
C LYS A 314 1.84 -3.48 -5.63
N ALA A 315 1.74 -3.12 -6.90
CA ALA A 315 0.57 -2.47 -7.49
C ALA A 315 -0.21 -3.48 -8.34
N PHE A 316 -0.91 -4.36 -7.66
CA PHE A 316 -1.76 -5.37 -8.26
C PHE A 316 -2.73 -5.87 -7.19
N PRO A 317 -3.88 -6.43 -7.59
CA PRO A 317 -4.83 -6.90 -6.61
C PRO A 317 -4.26 -8.08 -5.82
N GLN A 318 -4.63 -8.16 -4.56
CA GLN A 318 -4.13 -9.18 -3.65
C GLN A 318 -5.26 -10.15 -3.32
N VAL A 319 -5.02 -11.42 -3.64
CA VAL A 319 -5.99 -12.51 -3.52
C VAL A 319 -5.31 -13.70 -2.85
N GLU A 320 -6.13 -14.60 -2.30
CA GLU A 320 -5.70 -15.76 -1.51
C GLU A 320 -4.60 -16.59 -2.18
N ASP A 321 -4.57 -16.62 -3.51
CA ASP A 321 -3.64 -17.40 -4.36
C ASP A 321 -2.18 -16.95 -4.31
N ASN A 322 -1.90 -15.71 -3.90
CA ASN A 322 -0.55 -15.13 -3.97
C ASN A 322 -0.07 -14.63 -2.60
N LEU A 323 -0.86 -14.86 -1.55
CA LEU A 323 -0.57 -14.41 -0.19
C LEU A 323 0.73 -15.04 0.34
N PHE A 324 1.03 -16.26 -0.08
CA PHE A 324 2.17 -17.03 0.37
C PHE A 324 3.29 -17.07 -0.67
N ASN A 325 4.53 -17.05 -0.19
CA ASN A 325 5.72 -17.07 -1.04
C ASN A 325 5.85 -18.40 -1.79
N SER A 326 6.02 -18.33 -3.11
CA SER A 326 6.45 -19.46 -3.93
C SER A 326 7.88 -19.20 -4.42
N GLN A 327 8.77 -20.18 -4.29
CA GLN A 327 10.21 -20.01 -4.58
C GLN A 327 10.52 -19.40 -5.97
N ASN A 328 9.62 -19.59 -6.93
CA ASN A 328 9.81 -19.19 -8.33
C ASN A 328 8.87 -18.06 -8.79
N TRP A 329 7.92 -17.60 -7.96
CA TRP A 329 6.86 -16.70 -8.43
C TRP A 329 6.44 -15.66 -7.37
N ILE A 330 5.75 -14.64 -7.88
CA ILE A 330 5.29 -13.41 -7.22
C ILE A 330 4.73 -13.66 -5.82
N CYS A 331 5.38 -13.07 -4.83
CA CYS A 331 4.95 -13.08 -3.44
C CYS A 331 4.27 -11.75 -3.07
N ILE A 332 3.06 -11.79 -2.49
CA ILE A 332 2.39 -10.58 -1.95
C ILE A 332 3.09 -10.08 -0.69
N CYS A 333 3.54 -10.97 0.19
CA CYS A 333 4.13 -10.60 1.47
C CYS A 333 5.38 -11.45 1.73
N ASP A 334 6.53 -10.81 1.68
CA ASP A 334 7.83 -11.43 1.96
C ASP A 334 8.49 -10.78 3.18
N GLU A 335 9.68 -11.26 3.54
CA GLU A 335 10.44 -10.72 4.68
C GLU A 335 10.64 -9.20 4.55
N ILE A 336 10.81 -8.66 3.34
CA ILE A 336 11.05 -7.23 3.10
C ILE A 336 9.84 -6.38 3.51
N ASP A 337 8.62 -6.90 3.30
CA ASP A 337 7.40 -6.18 3.64
C ASP A 337 7.14 -6.09 5.15
N VAL A 338 7.79 -6.92 5.97
CA VAL A 338 7.51 -7.05 7.40
C VAL A 338 8.60 -6.41 8.29
N ILE A 339 9.74 -6.04 7.72
CA ILE A 339 10.92 -5.59 8.50
C ILE A 339 10.69 -4.30 9.30
N ASN A 340 9.90 -3.36 8.80
CA ASN A 340 9.60 -2.10 9.49
C ASN A 340 8.21 -2.11 10.16
N VAL A 341 7.59 -3.28 10.26
CA VAL A 341 6.26 -3.45 10.84
C VAL A 341 6.42 -3.78 12.32
N ASP A 342 5.64 -3.14 13.19
CA ASP A 342 5.54 -3.57 14.59
C ASP A 342 4.81 -4.92 14.66
N MET A 343 5.61 -5.99 14.62
CA MET A 343 5.11 -7.35 14.65
C MET A 343 4.42 -7.72 15.96
N LYS A 344 4.76 -7.05 17.06
CA LYS A 344 4.11 -7.28 18.34
C LYS A 344 2.70 -6.72 18.30
N PHE A 345 2.55 -5.46 17.87
CA PHE A 345 1.25 -4.83 17.67
C PHE A 345 0.35 -5.64 16.73
N VAL A 346 0.88 -6.03 15.56
CA VAL A 346 0.12 -6.78 14.55
C VAL A 346 -0.34 -8.14 15.06
N ARG A 347 0.51 -8.89 15.78
CA ARG A 347 0.13 -10.21 16.32
C ARG A 347 -0.94 -10.08 17.40
N ASN A 348 -0.83 -9.08 18.27
CA ASN A 348 -1.83 -8.76 19.28
C ASN A 348 -3.17 -8.36 18.62
N ALA A 349 -3.13 -7.50 17.61
CA ALA A 349 -4.29 -7.09 16.82
C ALA A 349 -5.02 -8.31 16.20
N PHE A 350 -4.30 -9.18 15.49
CA PHE A 350 -4.89 -10.40 14.94
C PHE A 350 -5.41 -11.39 15.99
N TYR A 351 -4.81 -11.40 17.18
CA TYR A 351 -5.29 -12.22 18.29
C TYR A 351 -6.66 -11.72 18.78
N GLN A 352 -6.80 -10.42 18.97
CA GLN A 352 -8.05 -9.77 19.39
C GLN A 352 -9.16 -9.92 18.35
N LEU A 353 -8.87 -9.61 17.07
CA LEU A 353 -9.85 -9.68 15.97
C LEU A 353 -10.45 -11.08 15.78
N ARG A 354 -9.76 -12.14 16.19
CA ARG A 354 -10.27 -13.52 16.15
C ARG A 354 -11.62 -13.69 16.86
N GLN A 355 -11.90 -12.86 17.87
CA GLN A 355 -13.09 -12.97 18.70
C GLN A 355 -14.33 -12.37 18.01
N VAL A 356 -14.12 -11.41 17.11
CA VAL A 356 -15.18 -10.53 16.57
C VAL A 356 -15.28 -10.56 15.04
N VAL A 357 -14.20 -10.92 14.34
CA VAL A 357 -14.14 -10.98 12.88
C VAL A 357 -14.13 -12.42 12.40
N ASN A 358 -15.14 -12.78 11.61
CA ASN A 358 -15.25 -14.08 10.95
C ASN A 358 -15.06 -13.97 9.42
N ASP A 359 -13.96 -13.34 9.01
CA ASP A 359 -13.59 -13.19 7.60
C ASP A 359 -12.42 -14.12 7.23
N THR A 360 -12.52 -14.82 6.10
CA THR A 360 -11.49 -15.78 5.66
C THR A 360 -10.22 -15.07 5.18
N GLY A 361 -10.34 -13.94 4.47
CA GLY A 361 -9.20 -13.15 4.00
C GLY A 361 -8.34 -12.65 5.15
N ILE A 362 -8.95 -12.09 6.19
CA ILE A 362 -8.25 -11.64 7.41
C ILE A 362 -7.58 -12.81 8.14
N LYS A 363 -8.21 -14.00 8.21
CA LYS A 363 -7.58 -15.20 8.79
C LYS A 363 -6.35 -15.65 7.99
N LEU A 364 -6.41 -15.56 6.65
CA LEU A 364 -5.28 -15.89 5.79
C LEU A 364 -4.15 -14.85 5.95
N CYS A 365 -4.46 -13.55 6.03
CA CYS A 365 -3.48 -12.51 6.36
C CYS A 365 -2.75 -12.81 7.69
N ARG A 366 -3.51 -13.18 8.74
CA ARG A 366 -2.94 -13.61 10.02
C ARG A 366 -1.98 -14.80 9.85
N LEU A 367 -2.37 -15.79 9.05
CA LEU A 367 -1.56 -16.99 8.83
C LEU A 367 -0.24 -16.67 8.12
N VAL A 368 -0.26 -15.78 7.12
CA VAL A 368 0.94 -15.31 6.42
C VAL A 368 1.89 -14.62 7.38
N VAL A 369 1.39 -13.65 8.15
CA VAL A 369 2.20 -12.88 9.10
C VAL A 369 2.84 -13.78 10.16
N GLU A 370 2.09 -14.71 10.73
CA GLU A 370 2.63 -15.65 11.71
C GLU A 370 3.67 -16.60 11.08
N HIS A 371 3.47 -17.02 9.83
CA HIS A 371 4.44 -17.85 9.11
C HIS A 371 5.75 -17.11 8.80
N LEU A 372 5.67 -15.83 8.42
CA LEU A 372 6.84 -14.97 8.20
C LEU A 372 7.60 -14.69 9.50
N HIS A 373 6.89 -14.61 10.64
CA HIS A 373 7.51 -14.47 11.95
C HIS A 373 8.21 -15.76 12.41
N ASP A 374 7.49 -16.89 12.38
CA ASP A 374 8.04 -18.21 12.63
C ASP A 374 7.29 -19.28 11.83
N THR A 375 8.03 -20.00 10.99
CA THR A 375 7.49 -21.07 10.15
C THR A 375 6.81 -22.18 10.97
N SER A 376 7.29 -22.45 12.18
CA SER A 376 6.75 -23.50 13.05
C SER A 376 5.42 -23.08 13.69
N SER A 377 5.36 -21.83 14.17
CA SER A 377 4.15 -21.19 14.69
C SER A 377 3.06 -21.09 13.64
N GLY A 378 3.40 -20.63 12.41
CA GLY A 378 2.45 -20.57 11.30
C GLY A 378 1.82 -21.94 10.97
N ARG A 379 2.61 -23.01 10.98
CA ARG A 379 2.10 -24.39 10.80
C ARG A 379 1.15 -24.81 11.93
N SER A 380 1.49 -24.50 13.17
CA SER A 380 0.65 -24.79 14.33
C SER A 380 -0.68 -24.02 14.25
N LEU A 381 -0.62 -22.75 13.85
CA LEU A 381 -1.78 -21.89 13.67
C LEU A 381 -2.72 -22.43 12.58
N ALA A 382 -2.19 -22.80 11.42
CA ALA A 382 -2.99 -23.40 10.33
C ALA A 382 -3.75 -24.65 10.79
N LYS A 383 -3.07 -25.56 11.52
CA LYS A 383 -3.70 -26.76 12.08
C LYS A 383 -4.79 -26.40 13.09
N SER A 384 -4.57 -25.41 13.95
CA SER A 384 -5.56 -24.92 14.91
C SER A 384 -6.79 -24.32 14.22
N MET A 385 -6.59 -23.53 13.16
CA MET A 385 -7.68 -22.95 12.36
C MET A 385 -8.52 -24.03 11.69
N LEU A 386 -7.89 -25.00 11.01
CA LEU A 386 -8.59 -26.11 10.35
C LEU A 386 -9.32 -27.04 11.32
N LYS A 387 -8.82 -27.22 12.56
CA LYS A 387 -9.54 -27.98 13.60
C LYS A 387 -10.89 -27.36 13.93
N ARG A 388 -11.00 -26.02 13.90
CA ARG A 388 -12.24 -25.28 14.15
C ARG A 388 -13.14 -25.22 12.91
N GLU A 389 -12.55 -25.00 11.74
CA GLU A 389 -13.26 -24.78 10.47
C GLU A 389 -12.85 -25.79 9.39
N LYS A 390 -13.22 -27.07 9.60
CA LYS A 390 -12.83 -28.16 8.70
C LYS A 390 -13.39 -28.03 7.28
N MET A 391 -14.52 -27.33 7.12
CA MET A 391 -15.20 -27.16 5.83
C MET A 391 -14.71 -25.95 5.03
N ASN A 392 -13.80 -25.13 5.57
CA ASN A 392 -13.32 -23.92 4.91
C ASN A 392 -12.17 -24.28 3.94
N LEU A 393 -12.49 -24.39 2.65
CA LEU A 393 -11.57 -24.81 1.59
C LEU A 393 -10.44 -23.81 1.34
N ALA A 394 -10.70 -22.51 1.49
CA ALA A 394 -9.66 -21.46 1.43
C ALA A 394 -8.61 -21.61 2.55
N LEU A 395 -9.01 -22.00 3.77
CA LEU A 395 -8.06 -22.31 4.86
C LEU A 395 -7.24 -23.58 4.58
N TRP A 396 -7.82 -24.58 3.90
CA TRP A 396 -7.07 -25.76 3.45
C TRP A 396 -6.01 -25.36 2.42
N ASN A 397 -6.37 -24.49 1.47
CA ASN A 397 -5.44 -23.91 0.50
C ASN A 397 -4.30 -23.14 1.22
N GLY A 398 -4.64 -22.23 2.15
CA GLY A 398 -3.65 -21.51 2.95
C GLY A 398 -2.70 -22.44 3.71
N TYR A 399 -3.20 -23.52 4.32
CA TYR A 399 -2.33 -24.49 5.00
C TYR A 399 -1.37 -25.20 4.04
N ALA A 400 -1.87 -25.65 2.89
CA ALA A 400 -1.03 -26.29 1.88
C ALA A 400 0.02 -25.32 1.32
N GLN A 401 -0.33 -24.04 1.16
CA GLN A 401 0.60 -23.00 0.73
C GLN A 401 1.70 -22.70 1.76
N VAL A 402 1.41 -22.75 3.07
CA VAL A 402 2.44 -22.66 4.14
C VAL A 402 3.45 -23.82 4.08
N GLU A 403 2.99 -25.04 3.80
CA GLU A 403 3.91 -26.17 3.65
C GLU A 403 4.71 -26.06 2.34
N ARG A 404 4.08 -25.56 1.27
CA ARG A 404 4.73 -25.26 -0.01
C ARG A 404 5.83 -24.21 0.13
N SER A 405 5.57 -23.09 0.82
CA SER A 405 6.58 -22.04 1.08
C SER A 405 7.73 -22.54 1.95
N SER A 406 7.47 -23.55 2.79
CA SER A 406 8.48 -24.25 3.60
C SER A 406 9.23 -25.37 2.84
N ASN A 407 9.06 -25.49 1.51
CA ASN A 407 9.64 -26.53 0.66
C ASN A 407 9.19 -27.97 0.96
N LYS A 408 8.05 -28.15 1.63
CA LYS A 408 7.49 -29.46 1.97
C LYS A 408 6.38 -29.85 0.99
N TYR A 409 6.73 -29.94 -0.29
CA TYR A 409 5.79 -30.27 -1.38
C TYR A 409 5.05 -31.60 -1.18
N SER A 410 5.69 -32.60 -0.57
CA SER A 410 5.06 -33.89 -0.26
C SER A 410 3.93 -33.77 0.76
N GLU A 411 4.10 -32.95 1.79
CA GLU A 411 3.07 -32.68 2.81
C GLU A 411 1.97 -31.79 2.24
N ALA A 412 2.33 -30.75 1.47
CA ALA A 412 1.36 -29.92 0.75
C ALA A 412 0.45 -30.76 -0.16
N ARG A 413 1.02 -31.71 -0.91
CA ARG A 413 0.26 -32.66 -1.75
C ARG A 413 -0.72 -33.50 -0.94
N LYS A 414 -0.32 -34.02 0.23
CA LYS A 414 -1.22 -34.78 1.11
C LYS A 414 -2.39 -33.92 1.59
N ILE A 415 -2.12 -32.66 1.94
CA ILE A 415 -3.15 -31.70 2.39
C ILE A 415 -4.15 -31.43 1.27
N TYR A 416 -3.69 -31.12 0.05
CA TYR A 416 -4.56 -30.90 -1.11
C TYR A 416 -5.41 -32.12 -1.44
N LEU A 417 -4.82 -33.32 -1.53
CA LEU A 417 -5.56 -34.54 -1.81
C LEU A 417 -6.59 -34.86 -0.71
N GLY A 418 -6.23 -34.62 0.55
CA GLY A 418 -7.12 -34.76 1.69
C GLY A 418 -8.34 -33.82 1.58
N ALA A 419 -8.10 -32.53 1.30
CA ALA A 419 -9.16 -31.55 1.11
C ALA A 419 -10.07 -31.92 -0.08
N ILE A 420 -9.49 -32.22 -1.25
CA ILE A 420 -10.22 -32.57 -2.48
C ILE A 420 -11.12 -33.80 -2.26
N SER A 421 -10.63 -34.81 -1.53
CA SER A 421 -11.42 -36.01 -1.22
C SER A 421 -12.68 -35.73 -0.39
N GLN A 422 -12.71 -34.62 0.34
CA GLN A 422 -13.79 -34.24 1.24
C GLN A 422 -14.79 -33.25 0.62
N ILE A 423 -14.45 -32.59 -0.50
CA ILE A 423 -15.28 -31.54 -1.13
C ILE A 423 -16.71 -32.04 -1.37
N LEU A 424 -16.86 -33.21 -1.98
CA LEU A 424 -18.18 -33.78 -2.32
C LEU A 424 -19.03 -34.15 -1.10
N SER A 425 -18.41 -34.26 0.08
CA SER A 425 -19.12 -34.53 1.33
C SER A 425 -19.68 -33.26 2.00
N TYR A 426 -19.25 -32.08 1.55
CA TYR A 426 -19.66 -30.80 2.13
C TYR A 426 -20.95 -30.28 1.48
N PRO A 427 -21.77 -29.49 2.20
CA PRO A 427 -22.90 -28.76 1.59
C PRO A 427 -22.43 -27.81 0.47
N GLU A 428 -23.26 -27.59 -0.55
CA GLU A 428 -22.91 -26.78 -1.74
C GLU A 428 -22.31 -25.40 -1.40
N ARG A 429 -22.83 -24.74 -0.35
CA ARG A 429 -22.31 -23.44 0.15
C ARG A 429 -20.82 -23.45 0.55
N PHE A 430 -20.27 -24.61 0.89
CA PHE A 430 -18.86 -24.78 1.28
C PHE A 430 -18.01 -25.39 0.16
N GLN A 431 -18.62 -25.76 -0.97
CA GLN A 431 -17.92 -26.24 -2.16
C GLN A 431 -17.49 -25.09 -3.10
N ILE A 432 -17.87 -23.87 -2.76
CA ILE A 432 -17.68 -22.66 -3.57
C ILE A 432 -16.19 -22.48 -3.95
N ASP A 433 -15.26 -22.68 -3.03
CA ASP A 433 -13.81 -22.53 -3.28
C ASP A 433 -13.14 -23.85 -3.74
N ALA A 434 -13.89 -24.84 -4.20
CA ALA A 434 -13.31 -26.05 -4.80
C ALA A 434 -12.40 -25.73 -6.00
N PRO A 435 -12.77 -24.85 -6.95
CA PRO A 435 -11.93 -24.52 -8.10
C PRO A 435 -10.59 -23.90 -7.69
N LEU A 436 -10.58 -23.12 -6.60
CA LEU A 436 -9.36 -22.58 -5.99
C LEU A 436 -8.38 -23.70 -5.62
N LEU A 437 -8.84 -24.73 -4.90
CA LEU A 437 -8.00 -25.87 -4.52
C LEU A 437 -7.49 -26.68 -5.72
N HIS A 438 -8.37 -26.96 -6.68
CA HIS A 438 -7.97 -27.69 -7.90
C HIS A 438 -6.92 -26.91 -8.70
N ARG A 439 -7.08 -25.60 -8.80
CA ARG A 439 -6.14 -24.69 -9.44
C ARG A 439 -4.79 -24.69 -8.73
N THR A 440 -4.75 -24.36 -7.43
CA THR A 440 -3.48 -24.18 -6.70
C THR A 440 -2.71 -25.48 -6.56
N PHE A 441 -3.42 -26.61 -6.45
CA PHE A 441 -2.81 -27.94 -6.49
C PHE A 441 -2.20 -28.25 -7.87
N ALA A 442 -2.93 -27.99 -8.96
CA ALA A 442 -2.41 -28.18 -10.31
C ALA A 442 -1.18 -27.31 -10.60
N GLU A 443 -1.22 -26.04 -10.19
CA GLU A 443 -0.08 -25.11 -10.31
C GLU A 443 1.16 -25.66 -9.57
N MET A 444 0.99 -26.16 -8.34
CA MET A 444 2.08 -26.77 -7.57
C MET A 444 2.67 -28.02 -8.24
N GLU A 445 1.83 -28.91 -8.77
CA GLU A 445 2.31 -30.11 -9.47
C GLU A 445 3.02 -29.79 -10.79
N MET A 446 2.58 -28.73 -11.49
CA MET A 446 3.26 -28.24 -12.69
C MET A 446 4.66 -27.70 -12.40
N GLU A 447 4.84 -26.96 -11.31
CA GLU A 447 6.16 -26.48 -10.87
C GLU A 447 7.13 -27.63 -10.56
N GLN A 448 6.61 -28.77 -10.10
CA GLN A 448 7.39 -29.98 -9.86
C GLN A 448 7.56 -30.85 -11.13
N GLY A 449 7.04 -30.40 -12.29
CA GLY A 449 7.11 -31.14 -13.56
C GLY A 449 6.12 -32.30 -13.68
N HIS A 450 5.15 -32.45 -12.78
CA HIS A 450 4.18 -33.55 -12.76
C HIS A 450 2.89 -33.22 -13.55
N TYR A 451 3.03 -32.85 -14.82
CA TYR A 451 1.92 -32.40 -15.68
C TYR A 451 0.71 -33.34 -15.76
N LYS A 452 0.94 -34.66 -15.71
CA LYS A 452 -0.14 -35.66 -15.72
C LYS A 452 -1.01 -35.60 -14.46
N THR A 453 -0.39 -35.35 -13.30
CA THR A 453 -1.13 -35.24 -12.03
C THR A 453 -1.88 -33.91 -11.94
N ALA A 454 -1.28 -32.82 -12.43
CA ALA A 454 -1.95 -31.53 -12.57
C ALA A 454 -3.21 -31.66 -13.46
N MET A 455 -3.09 -32.31 -14.61
CA MET A 455 -4.23 -32.53 -15.51
C MET A 455 -5.34 -33.37 -14.85
N LYS A 456 -4.97 -34.44 -14.11
CA LYS A 456 -5.94 -35.27 -13.38
C LYS A 456 -6.69 -34.48 -12.30
N SER A 457 -5.99 -33.56 -11.62
CA SER A 457 -6.62 -32.76 -10.57
C SER A 457 -7.68 -31.80 -11.09
N ILE A 458 -7.47 -31.19 -12.27
CA ILE A 458 -8.41 -30.24 -12.88
C ILE A 458 -9.58 -30.96 -13.56
N ALA A 459 -9.32 -32.14 -14.15
CA ALA A 459 -10.33 -32.93 -14.84
C ALA A 459 -11.23 -33.75 -13.88
N GLU A 460 -10.93 -33.71 -12.57
CA GLU A 460 -11.60 -34.44 -11.47
C GLU A 460 -11.73 -35.97 -11.64
N ILE A 461 -11.19 -36.60 -12.70
CA ILE A 461 -11.24 -38.06 -12.95
C ILE A 461 -10.12 -38.49 -13.94
N ASP A 462 -9.78 -39.78 -13.92
CA ASP A 462 -8.82 -40.47 -14.80
C ASP A 462 -9.02 -40.20 -16.31
N VAL A 463 -7.89 -40.05 -17.01
CA VAL A 463 -7.71 -39.40 -18.32
C VAL A 463 -8.33 -40.20 -19.48
N SER A 464 -9.66 -40.12 -19.66
CA SER A 464 -10.33 -40.54 -20.90
C SER A 464 -10.74 -39.33 -21.76
N VAL A 465 -10.62 -39.45 -23.09
CA VAL A 465 -10.90 -38.36 -24.05
C VAL A 465 -12.35 -37.84 -23.94
N THR A 466 -13.32 -38.73 -23.67
CA THR A 466 -14.74 -38.37 -23.49
C THR A 466 -15.02 -37.61 -22.20
N ARG A 467 -14.26 -37.86 -21.13
CA ARG A 467 -14.40 -37.14 -19.85
C ARG A 467 -13.70 -35.79 -19.88
N LEU A 468 -12.59 -35.68 -20.61
CA LEU A 468 -11.93 -34.40 -20.88
C LEU A 468 -12.88 -33.40 -21.57
N LEU A 469 -13.64 -33.85 -22.57
CA LEU A 469 -14.65 -33.01 -23.23
C LEU A 469 -15.78 -32.60 -22.29
N LYS A 470 -16.18 -33.46 -21.35
CA LYS A 470 -17.17 -33.11 -20.31
C LYS A 470 -16.63 -32.07 -19.34
N ALA A 471 -15.37 -32.19 -18.89
CA ALA A 471 -14.72 -31.20 -18.05
C ALA A 471 -14.61 -29.84 -18.76
N LYS A 472 -14.19 -29.82 -20.02
CA LYS A 472 -14.16 -28.59 -20.84
C LYS A 472 -15.53 -27.94 -20.97
N LYS A 473 -16.57 -28.72 -21.26
CA LYS A 473 -17.95 -28.23 -21.32
C LYS A 473 -18.45 -27.70 -19.98
N TYR A 474 -18.08 -28.35 -18.87
CA TYR A 474 -18.41 -27.91 -17.52
C TYR A 474 -17.80 -26.54 -17.22
N TYR A 475 -16.49 -26.37 -17.41
CA TYR A 475 -15.84 -25.08 -17.17
C TYR A 475 -16.40 -23.96 -18.06
N ALA A 476 -16.62 -24.24 -19.35
CA ALA A 476 -17.25 -23.28 -20.27
C ALA A 476 -18.67 -22.88 -19.83
N GLN A 477 -19.46 -23.82 -19.29
CA GLN A 477 -20.79 -23.54 -18.75
C GLN A 477 -20.74 -22.70 -17.47
N GLN A 478 -19.79 -22.98 -16.57
CA GLN A 478 -19.62 -22.21 -15.34
C GLN A 478 -19.10 -20.78 -15.62
N MET A 479 -18.22 -20.62 -16.61
CA MET A 479 -17.80 -19.29 -17.09
C MET A 479 -18.99 -18.48 -17.64
N ALA A 480 -19.84 -19.09 -18.46
CA ALA A 480 -21.03 -18.42 -19.02
C ALA A 480 -22.10 -18.05 -17.97
N ARG A 481 -22.16 -18.78 -16.84
CA ARG A 481 -23.05 -18.46 -15.70
C ARG A 481 -22.50 -17.35 -14.82
N SER A 482 -21.18 -17.20 -14.78
CA SER A 482 -20.51 -16.18 -13.99
C SER A 482 -20.70 -14.77 -14.57
N THR A 483 -20.89 -14.65 -15.89
CA THR A 483 -21.18 -13.38 -16.59
C THR A 483 -22.60 -12.86 -16.38
N THR A 484 -23.52 -13.68 -15.85
CA THR A 484 -24.95 -13.31 -15.67
C THR A 484 -25.33 -12.99 -14.22
N THR A 485 -24.46 -13.26 -13.23
CA THR A 485 -24.83 -13.21 -11.81
C THR A 485 -23.99 -12.16 -11.06
N ILE A 486 -24.64 -11.16 -10.47
CA ILE A 486 -24.06 -9.89 -9.97
C ILE A 486 -23.43 -10.03 -8.55
N SER A 487 -23.30 -11.24 -7.97
CA SER A 487 -22.75 -11.37 -6.62
C SER A 487 -21.20 -11.32 -6.61
N GLN A 488 -20.62 -10.41 -5.81
CA GLN A 488 -19.17 -10.22 -5.70
C GLN A 488 -18.44 -11.52 -5.24
N TYR A 489 -19.09 -12.38 -4.46
CA TYR A 489 -18.53 -13.66 -4.00
C TYR A 489 -18.45 -14.73 -5.11
N GLU A 490 -19.37 -14.74 -6.08
CA GLU A 490 -19.29 -15.64 -7.24
C GLU A 490 -18.27 -15.15 -8.28
N SER A 491 -17.99 -13.85 -8.31
CA SER A 491 -17.00 -13.24 -9.21
C SER A 491 -15.57 -13.73 -8.94
N GLY A 492 -15.20 -13.98 -7.66
CA GLY A 492 -13.90 -14.53 -7.27
C GLY A 492 -13.66 -15.94 -7.79
N ASN A 493 -14.71 -16.78 -7.79
CA ASN A 493 -14.61 -18.16 -8.29
C ASN A 493 -14.63 -18.26 -9.81
N SER A 494 -15.25 -17.31 -10.50
CA SER A 494 -15.20 -17.22 -11.96
C SER A 494 -13.75 -17.24 -12.48
N LEU A 495 -12.83 -16.57 -11.78
CA LEU A 495 -11.39 -16.56 -12.10
C LEU A 495 -10.78 -17.95 -12.01
N HIS A 496 -11.05 -18.67 -10.92
CA HIS A 496 -10.53 -20.01 -10.72
C HIS A 496 -11.04 -20.97 -11.79
N TYR A 497 -12.33 -20.90 -12.15
CA TYR A 497 -12.89 -21.68 -13.27
C TYR A 497 -12.21 -21.35 -14.61
N CYS A 498 -11.98 -20.06 -14.90
CA CYS A 498 -11.28 -19.64 -16.13
C CYS A 498 -9.85 -20.18 -16.19
N VAL A 499 -9.10 -20.05 -15.09
CA VAL A 499 -7.71 -20.52 -15.02
C VAL A 499 -7.65 -22.05 -15.12
N CYS A 500 -8.55 -22.76 -14.44
CA CYS A 500 -8.68 -24.21 -14.58
C CYS A 500 -9.00 -24.62 -16.03
N TYR A 501 -9.92 -23.94 -16.70
CA TYR A 501 -10.28 -24.23 -18.09
C TYR A 501 -9.07 -24.06 -19.02
N ALA A 502 -8.38 -22.95 -18.87
CA ALA A 502 -7.28 -22.61 -19.74
C ALA A 502 -6.00 -23.40 -19.42
N LEU A 503 -5.79 -23.83 -18.17
CA LEU A 503 -4.80 -24.83 -17.78
C LEU A 503 -5.11 -26.17 -18.45
N LEU A 504 -6.39 -26.59 -18.44
CA LEU A 504 -6.83 -27.81 -19.10
C LEU A 504 -6.60 -27.76 -20.61
N GLU A 505 -6.84 -26.63 -21.27
CA GLU A 505 -6.51 -26.43 -22.69
C GLU A 505 -5.00 -26.45 -22.94
N CYS A 506 -4.22 -25.78 -22.09
CA CYS A 506 -2.77 -25.75 -22.19
C CYS A 506 -2.16 -27.16 -22.07
N LEU A 507 -2.70 -27.99 -21.18
CA LEU A 507 -2.22 -29.36 -20.94
C LEU A 507 -2.75 -30.38 -21.97
N SER A 508 -3.85 -30.07 -22.70
CA SER A 508 -4.51 -31.04 -23.58
C SER A 508 -4.40 -30.77 -25.09
N GLN A 509 -4.24 -29.51 -25.52
CA GLN A 509 -4.20 -29.14 -26.94
C GLN A 509 -2.94 -28.35 -27.28
N ASN A 510 -2.99 -27.02 -27.13
CA ASN A 510 -1.93 -26.10 -27.49
C ASN A 510 -2.07 -24.78 -26.72
N LEU A 511 -0.96 -24.03 -26.66
CA LEU A 511 -0.87 -22.75 -25.96
C LEU A 511 -1.80 -21.69 -26.57
N GLN A 512 -2.09 -21.76 -27.88
CA GLN A 512 -2.95 -20.79 -28.59
C GLN A 512 -4.41 -20.83 -28.14
N ALA A 513 -4.98 -22.01 -27.92
CA ALA A 513 -6.36 -22.14 -27.42
C ALA A 513 -6.51 -21.56 -26.00
N SER A 514 -5.50 -21.79 -25.15
CA SER A 514 -5.41 -21.19 -23.81
C SER A 514 -5.36 -19.65 -23.90
N SER A 515 -4.53 -19.09 -24.79
CA SER A 515 -4.42 -17.65 -25.07
C SER A 515 -5.78 -17.01 -25.33
N LYS A 516 -6.59 -17.63 -26.19
CA LYS A 516 -7.87 -17.06 -26.62
C LYS A 516 -8.88 -16.94 -25.48
N ILE A 517 -8.95 -17.96 -24.62
CA ILE A 517 -9.82 -17.95 -23.42
C ILE A 517 -9.43 -16.79 -22.50
N PHE A 518 -8.13 -16.53 -22.37
CA PHE A 518 -7.66 -15.42 -21.57
C PHE A 518 -7.88 -14.06 -22.23
N GLU A 519 -7.71 -13.96 -23.56
CA GLU A 519 -8.01 -12.73 -24.30
C GLU A 519 -9.48 -12.31 -24.18
N GLU A 520 -10.41 -13.26 -24.17
CA GLU A 520 -11.84 -13.00 -23.96
C GLU A 520 -12.11 -12.46 -22.54
N MET A 521 -11.26 -12.75 -21.55
CA MET A 521 -11.43 -12.34 -20.14
C MET A 521 -10.58 -11.12 -19.71
N ILE A 522 -9.61 -10.67 -20.53
CA ILE A 522 -8.77 -9.48 -20.21
C ILE A 522 -9.63 -8.21 -20.08
N GLN A 523 -10.79 -8.16 -20.74
CA GLN A 523 -11.73 -7.03 -20.66
C GLN A 523 -12.45 -6.97 -19.32
N ASP A 524 -12.67 -8.11 -18.65
CA ASP A 524 -13.45 -8.19 -17.43
C ASP A 524 -12.59 -8.26 -16.16
N ILE A 525 -11.35 -8.77 -16.23
CA ILE A 525 -10.55 -9.05 -15.03
C ILE A 525 -9.05 -8.81 -15.24
N GLU A 526 -8.41 -8.21 -14.24
CA GLU A 526 -6.96 -8.03 -14.13
C GLU A 526 -6.26 -9.40 -13.96
N MET A 527 -6.12 -10.13 -15.07
CA MET A 527 -5.71 -11.55 -15.15
C MET A 527 -4.23 -11.78 -14.87
N ARG A 528 -3.90 -12.39 -13.72
CA ARG A 528 -2.57 -12.31 -13.08
C ARG A 528 -1.60 -13.50 -13.21
N LYS A 529 -1.97 -14.68 -13.70
CA LYS A 529 -1.09 -15.88 -13.61
C LYS A 529 -1.03 -16.82 -14.83
N VAL A 530 -1.82 -16.54 -15.87
CA VAL A 530 -1.75 -17.20 -17.20
C VAL A 530 -0.34 -17.25 -17.76
N LEU A 531 0.40 -16.17 -17.56
CA LEU A 531 1.71 -15.99 -18.16
C LEU A 531 2.75 -16.96 -17.64
N ASN A 532 2.58 -17.58 -16.48
CA ASN A 532 3.54 -18.56 -15.98
C ASN A 532 3.60 -19.80 -16.87
N ASN A 533 2.45 -20.23 -17.41
CA ASN A 533 2.41 -21.32 -18.38
C ASN A 533 3.16 -20.94 -19.65
N TYR A 534 2.99 -19.71 -20.14
CA TYR A 534 3.74 -19.22 -21.30
C TYR A 534 5.24 -19.21 -21.02
N ILE A 535 5.68 -18.74 -19.86
CA ILE A 535 7.10 -18.60 -19.51
C ILE A 535 7.80 -19.96 -19.30
N SER A 536 7.11 -20.91 -18.67
CA SER A 536 7.65 -22.25 -18.37
C SER A 536 7.54 -23.23 -19.54
N THR A 537 6.56 -23.07 -20.46
CA THR A 537 6.45 -23.89 -21.68
C THR A 537 7.08 -23.25 -22.94
N SER A 538 7.48 -21.96 -22.92
CA SER A 538 8.10 -21.30 -24.08
C SER A 538 9.59 -21.60 -24.21
N SER A 539 9.92 -22.69 -24.92
CA SER A 539 11.21 -22.83 -25.61
C SER A 539 11.16 -22.30 -27.06
N ASN A 540 9.97 -21.90 -27.56
CA ASN A 540 9.74 -21.59 -28.98
C ASN A 540 9.47 -20.09 -29.27
N ASN A 541 10.10 -19.54 -30.29
CA ASN A 541 9.96 -18.12 -30.72
C ASN A 541 8.51 -17.66 -31.02
N GLU A 542 7.62 -18.55 -31.45
CA GLU A 542 6.21 -18.20 -31.72
C GLU A 542 5.41 -17.90 -30.45
N SER A 543 5.73 -18.57 -29.35
CA SER A 543 5.09 -18.35 -28.06
C SER A 543 5.45 -16.99 -27.43
N GLY A 544 6.64 -16.47 -27.73
CA GLY A 544 7.07 -15.12 -27.31
C GLY A 544 6.25 -14.01 -27.96
N LYS A 545 5.90 -14.14 -29.25
CA LYS A 545 5.05 -13.15 -29.94
C LYS A 545 3.61 -13.13 -29.42
N LEU A 546 3.04 -14.30 -29.14
CA LEU A 546 1.72 -14.40 -28.51
C LEU A 546 1.72 -13.77 -27.11
N LEU A 547 2.75 -14.08 -26.32
CA LEU A 547 2.94 -13.49 -24.99
C LEU A 547 3.07 -11.96 -25.05
N GLN A 548 3.82 -11.45 -26.04
CA GLN A 548 3.95 -10.02 -26.28
C GLN A 548 2.62 -9.35 -26.61
N ASN A 549 1.79 -9.96 -27.45
CA ASN A 549 0.48 -9.41 -27.79
C ASN A 549 -0.45 -9.36 -26.57
N VAL A 550 -0.51 -10.44 -25.80
CA VAL A 550 -1.30 -10.54 -24.57
C VAL A 550 -0.83 -9.49 -23.55
N LEU A 551 0.47 -9.40 -23.29
CA LEU A 551 1.02 -8.43 -22.36
C LEU A 551 0.81 -6.98 -22.81
N THR A 552 0.99 -6.70 -24.10
CA THR A 552 0.81 -5.35 -24.62
C THR A 552 -0.64 -4.88 -24.43
N ARG A 553 -1.62 -5.77 -24.61
CA ARG A 553 -3.03 -5.46 -24.32
C ARG A 553 -3.28 -5.32 -22.82
N ALA A 554 -2.73 -6.23 -22.00
CA ALA A 554 -2.90 -6.20 -20.56
C ALA A 554 -2.30 -4.93 -19.93
N ILE A 555 -1.12 -4.49 -20.36
CA ILE A 555 -0.49 -3.24 -19.91
C ILE A 555 -1.29 -2.02 -20.38
N LYS A 556 -1.88 -2.05 -21.58
CA LYS A 556 -2.77 -0.97 -22.05
C LYS A 556 -4.06 -0.85 -21.24
N ALA A 557 -4.59 -1.97 -20.75
CA ALA A 557 -5.76 -1.99 -19.87
C ALA A 557 -5.41 -1.65 -18.41
N PHE A 558 -4.30 -2.19 -17.90
CA PHE A 558 -3.84 -2.07 -16.51
C PHE A 558 -2.37 -1.59 -16.46
N PRO A 559 -2.11 -0.30 -16.70
CA PRO A 559 -0.77 0.22 -16.88
C PRO A 559 0.09 0.20 -15.62
N ASN A 560 -0.53 0.29 -14.45
CA ASN A 560 0.15 0.28 -13.15
C ASN A 560 0.43 -1.13 -12.64
N ASN A 561 -0.01 -2.18 -13.33
CA ASN A 561 0.14 -3.54 -12.85
C ASN A 561 1.60 -3.99 -12.87
N THR A 562 2.25 -4.02 -11.70
CA THR A 562 3.69 -4.29 -11.63
C THR A 562 4.05 -5.73 -11.96
N ILE A 563 3.09 -6.66 -11.93
CA ILE A 563 3.28 -8.04 -12.41
C ILE A 563 3.47 -8.05 -13.93
N PHE A 564 2.56 -7.43 -14.68
CA PHE A 564 2.65 -7.40 -16.15
C PHE A 564 3.90 -6.69 -16.64
N LEU A 565 4.22 -5.56 -16.01
CA LEU A 565 5.44 -4.80 -16.31
C LEU A 565 6.69 -5.64 -16.08
N SER A 566 6.76 -6.32 -14.94
CA SER A 566 7.93 -7.13 -14.60
C SER A 566 8.07 -8.34 -15.52
N ILE A 567 6.97 -9.02 -15.85
CA ILE A 567 7.00 -10.16 -16.78
C ILE A 567 7.48 -9.71 -18.17
N TYR A 568 6.93 -8.61 -18.70
CA TYR A 568 7.36 -8.09 -19.99
C TYR A 568 8.84 -7.77 -19.99
N PHE A 569 9.30 -7.04 -18.97
CA PHE A 569 10.69 -6.64 -18.84
C PHE A 569 11.64 -7.84 -18.76
N HIS A 570 11.27 -8.88 -18.01
CA HIS A 570 12.03 -10.11 -17.94
C HIS A 570 12.17 -10.78 -19.32
N GLN A 571 11.06 -10.92 -20.06
CA GLN A 571 11.10 -11.51 -21.40
C GLN A 571 11.89 -10.65 -22.41
N GLU A 572 11.88 -9.32 -22.23
CA GLU A 572 12.67 -8.38 -23.03
C GLU A 572 14.18 -8.57 -22.80
N ILE A 573 14.64 -8.68 -21.55
CA ILE A 573 16.05 -8.93 -21.23
C ILE A 573 16.55 -10.25 -21.83
N HIS A 574 15.71 -11.29 -21.82
CA HIS A 574 16.04 -12.59 -22.40
C HIS A 574 15.93 -12.65 -23.93
N GLY A 575 15.68 -11.51 -24.61
CA GLY A 575 15.67 -11.42 -26.07
C GLY A 575 14.48 -12.10 -26.74
N ARG A 576 13.44 -12.46 -25.98
CA ARG A 576 12.25 -13.17 -26.49
C ARG A 576 11.17 -12.24 -27.07
N MET A 577 11.36 -10.93 -26.96
CA MET A 577 10.40 -9.89 -27.32
C MET A 577 11.02 -8.97 -28.38
N SER A 578 10.32 -8.74 -29.49
CA SER A 578 10.84 -7.94 -30.61
C SER A 578 10.67 -6.43 -30.44
N ASN A 579 9.72 -6.01 -29.60
CA ASN A 579 9.44 -4.60 -29.34
C ASN A 579 9.78 -4.33 -27.88
N GLY A 580 10.44 -3.21 -27.62
CA GLY A 580 10.79 -2.85 -26.25
C GLY A 580 9.57 -2.43 -25.41
N LEU A 581 9.67 -2.57 -24.09
CA LEU A 581 8.64 -2.10 -23.15
C LEU A 581 8.53 -0.57 -23.13
N TYR A 582 9.65 0.12 -23.32
CA TYR A 582 9.74 1.57 -23.15
C TYR A 582 8.77 2.38 -24.03
N PRO A 583 8.59 2.12 -25.34
CA PRO A 583 7.58 2.82 -26.15
C PRO A 583 6.14 2.71 -25.61
N ILE A 584 5.77 1.54 -25.07
CA ILE A 584 4.43 1.33 -24.49
C ILE A 584 4.29 2.17 -23.22
N LEU A 585 5.34 2.19 -22.39
CA LEU A 585 5.36 2.99 -21.17
C LEU A 585 5.38 4.49 -21.47
N ASP A 586 6.10 4.94 -22.48
CA ASP A 586 6.15 6.35 -22.87
C ASP A 586 4.78 6.83 -23.40
N GLU A 587 4.09 6.03 -24.23
CA GLU A 587 2.70 6.30 -24.64
C GLU A 587 1.76 6.42 -23.42
N THR A 588 1.95 5.52 -22.44
CA THR A 588 1.13 5.48 -21.23
C THR A 588 1.41 6.68 -20.33
N LEU A 589 2.68 7.05 -20.13
CA LEU A 589 3.10 8.20 -19.34
C LEU A 589 2.64 9.52 -19.97
N GLN A 590 2.58 9.61 -21.31
CA GLN A 590 2.01 10.79 -21.99
C GLN A 590 0.50 10.94 -21.73
N LYS A 591 -0.24 9.82 -21.59
CA LYS A 591 -1.69 9.82 -21.35
C LYS A 591 -2.05 10.00 -19.87
N ASN A 592 -1.45 9.21 -19.00
CA ASN A 592 -1.70 9.25 -17.56
C ASN A 592 -0.39 8.95 -16.79
N PRO A 593 0.39 9.99 -16.45
CA PRO A 593 1.60 9.84 -15.64
C PRO A 593 1.28 9.23 -14.27
N SER A 594 2.10 8.27 -13.85
CA SER A 594 1.99 7.59 -12.56
C SER A 594 3.38 7.42 -11.96
N HIS A 595 3.51 7.65 -10.65
CA HIS A 595 4.78 7.51 -9.94
C HIS A 595 5.28 6.05 -9.99
N ILE A 596 4.36 5.08 -10.02
CA ILE A 596 4.66 3.64 -10.11
C ILE A 596 5.32 3.33 -11.46
N ILE A 597 4.75 3.85 -12.55
CA ILE A 597 5.27 3.64 -13.91
C ILE A 597 6.64 4.30 -14.06
N TRP A 598 6.81 5.54 -13.57
CA TRP A 598 8.11 6.21 -13.58
C TRP A 598 9.16 5.42 -12.78
N THR A 599 8.80 4.95 -11.59
CA THR A 599 9.68 4.12 -10.76
C THR A 599 10.05 2.82 -11.48
N PHE A 600 9.10 2.20 -12.20
CA PHE A 600 9.37 1.01 -12.99
C PHE A 600 10.27 1.29 -14.20
N VAL A 601 10.08 2.42 -14.90
CA VAL A 601 10.95 2.84 -16.01
C VAL A 601 12.39 3.00 -15.52
N LEU A 602 12.59 3.71 -14.40
CA LEU A 602 13.90 3.87 -13.77
C LEU A 602 14.51 2.53 -13.38
N TYR A 603 13.73 1.67 -12.72
CA TYR A 603 14.14 0.30 -12.36
C TYR A 603 14.58 -0.51 -13.58
N SER A 604 13.81 -0.43 -14.68
CA SER A 604 14.09 -1.17 -15.91
C SER A 604 15.38 -0.67 -16.58
N GLU A 605 15.63 0.65 -16.57
CA GLU A 605 16.81 1.25 -17.18
C GLU A 605 18.09 0.89 -16.41
N LEU A 606 18.02 0.89 -15.07
CA LEU A 606 19.13 0.48 -14.20
C LEU A 606 19.54 -0.98 -14.39
N ARG A 607 18.64 -1.85 -14.89
CA ARG A 607 18.89 -3.29 -15.05
C ARG A 607 19.15 -3.73 -16.49
N ARG A 608 18.76 -2.91 -17.47
CA ARG A 608 18.84 -3.27 -18.90
C ARG A 608 20.27 -3.39 -19.42
N GLN A 609 21.16 -2.48 -19.04
CA GLN A 609 22.55 -2.45 -19.49
C GLN A 609 23.45 -2.07 -18.32
N GLN A 610 24.54 -2.82 -18.12
CA GLN A 610 25.56 -2.54 -17.13
C GLN A 610 26.91 -2.34 -17.84
N PRO A 611 27.62 -1.22 -17.62
CA PRO A 611 27.22 -0.05 -16.81
C PRO A 611 26.10 0.76 -17.49
N PHE A 612 25.12 1.22 -16.70
CA PHE A 612 24.00 2.00 -17.25
C PHE A 612 24.42 3.44 -17.58
N ASN A 613 23.64 4.09 -18.45
CA ASN A 613 23.90 5.48 -18.84
C ASN A 613 23.38 6.46 -17.77
N VAL A 614 24.30 6.96 -16.94
CA VAL A 614 24.01 7.91 -15.85
C VAL A 614 23.26 9.17 -16.36
N LYS A 615 23.60 9.70 -17.54
CA LYS A 615 22.92 10.89 -18.11
C LYS A 615 21.46 10.59 -18.46
N ARG A 616 21.19 9.40 -18.96
CA ARG A 616 19.83 8.95 -19.29
C ARG A 616 18.99 8.76 -18.03
N VAL A 617 19.55 8.14 -17.00
CA VAL A 617 18.86 7.97 -15.70
C VAL A 617 18.51 9.33 -15.07
N ARG A 618 19.45 10.30 -15.09
CA ARG A 618 19.18 11.68 -14.66
C ARG A 618 18.02 12.32 -15.42
N SER A 619 18.06 12.24 -16.76
CA SER A 619 16.99 12.79 -17.60
C SER A 619 15.63 12.13 -17.32
N LEU A 620 15.59 10.84 -16.96
CA LEU A 620 14.36 10.16 -16.56
C LEU A 620 13.85 10.65 -15.20
N PHE A 621 14.74 10.86 -14.21
CA PHE A 621 14.37 11.48 -12.94
C PHE A 621 13.83 12.90 -13.12
N ASP A 622 14.50 13.73 -13.92
CA ASP A 622 14.08 15.10 -14.19
C ASP A 622 12.68 15.12 -14.83
N ARG A 623 12.43 14.28 -15.85
CA ARG A 623 11.11 14.13 -16.48
C ARG A 623 10.03 13.64 -15.50
N ALA A 624 10.38 12.70 -14.62
CA ALA A 624 9.46 12.20 -13.60
C ALA A 624 9.06 13.29 -12.60
N LEU A 625 9.96 14.20 -12.26
CA LEU A 625 9.74 15.26 -11.26
C LEU A 625 9.28 16.59 -11.86
N GLU A 626 9.28 16.74 -13.18
CA GLU A 626 8.62 17.85 -13.90
C GLU A 626 7.10 17.66 -13.98
N CYS A 627 6.60 16.43 -13.84
CA CYS A 627 5.18 16.15 -13.92
C CYS A 627 4.43 16.51 -12.62
N SER A 628 3.32 17.23 -12.74
CA SER A 628 2.50 17.70 -11.60
C SER A 628 1.94 16.58 -10.73
N LYS A 629 1.68 15.40 -11.30
CA LYS A 629 1.12 14.24 -10.59
C LYS A 629 2.15 13.45 -9.77
N THR A 630 3.44 13.63 -10.04
CA THR A 630 4.51 12.79 -9.47
C THR A 630 5.58 13.57 -8.72
N LYS A 631 5.61 14.89 -8.86
CA LYS A 631 6.47 15.78 -8.08
C LYS A 631 6.23 15.74 -6.57
N SER A 632 5.06 15.26 -6.13
CA SER A 632 4.74 15.04 -4.71
C SER A 632 5.18 13.67 -4.17
N SER A 633 5.80 12.82 -4.99
CA SER A 633 6.24 11.49 -4.55
C SER A 633 7.57 11.56 -3.79
N ILE A 634 7.50 11.35 -2.47
CA ILE A 634 8.68 11.30 -1.59
C ILE A 634 9.66 10.21 -2.07
N SER A 635 9.12 9.04 -2.43
CA SER A 635 9.87 7.91 -2.98
C SER A 635 10.78 8.31 -4.16
N LEU A 636 10.27 9.08 -5.14
CA LEU A 636 11.07 9.50 -6.30
C LEU A 636 12.17 10.50 -5.91
N TRP A 637 11.90 11.43 -4.99
CA TRP A 637 12.90 12.37 -4.47
C TRP A 637 14.02 11.66 -3.74
N THR A 638 13.70 10.76 -2.81
CA THR A 638 14.71 9.99 -2.07
C THR A 638 15.56 9.16 -3.03
N LEU A 639 14.96 8.48 -4.01
CA LEU A 639 15.72 7.71 -4.99
C LEU A 639 16.67 8.59 -5.81
N TYR A 640 16.25 9.78 -6.24
CA TYR A 640 17.11 10.67 -7.03
C TYR A 640 18.27 11.24 -6.21
N ILE A 641 18.00 11.61 -4.95
CA ILE A 641 19.04 12.12 -4.05
C ILE A 641 20.05 11.01 -3.75
N ASN A 642 19.58 9.79 -3.44
CA ASN A 642 20.44 8.62 -3.25
C ASN A 642 21.30 8.31 -4.50
N PHE A 643 20.71 8.48 -5.68
CA PHE A 643 21.41 8.32 -6.94
C PHE A 643 22.57 9.33 -7.10
N GLU A 644 22.32 10.63 -6.90
CA GLU A 644 23.39 11.63 -7.05
C GLU A 644 24.49 11.53 -6.00
N MET A 645 24.13 11.12 -4.77
CA MET A 645 25.09 10.79 -3.71
C MET A 645 26.01 9.63 -4.12
N THR A 646 25.47 8.61 -4.78
CA THR A 646 26.23 7.43 -5.20
C THR A 646 27.11 7.72 -6.43
N TYR A 647 26.64 8.56 -7.36
CA TYR A 647 27.31 8.84 -8.63
C TYR A 647 28.02 10.21 -8.70
N GLY A 648 28.29 10.82 -7.54
CA GLY A 648 29.37 11.79 -7.36
C GLY A 648 29.02 13.26 -7.68
N ARG A 649 27.77 13.69 -7.52
CA ARG A 649 27.40 15.12 -7.63
C ARG A 649 26.66 15.61 -6.40
N ASN A 650 27.41 15.75 -5.31
CA ASN A 650 26.90 16.16 -4.01
C ASN A 650 26.20 17.54 -4.05
N ASP A 651 26.71 18.49 -4.85
CA ASP A 651 26.08 19.81 -5.02
C ASP A 651 24.67 19.72 -5.62
N ILE A 652 24.48 18.77 -6.54
CA ILE A 652 23.16 18.48 -7.13
C ILE A 652 22.27 17.81 -6.10
N ALA A 653 22.79 16.86 -5.31
CA ALA A 653 22.03 16.21 -4.25
C ALA A 653 21.46 17.24 -3.25
N LYS A 654 22.25 18.27 -2.90
CA LYS A 654 21.80 19.38 -2.04
C LYS A 654 20.72 20.25 -2.71
N THR A 655 20.91 20.59 -3.99
CA THR A 655 19.90 21.33 -4.77
C THR A 655 18.59 20.53 -4.87
N LEU A 656 18.69 19.22 -5.05
CA LEU A 656 17.55 18.31 -5.08
C LEU A 656 16.87 18.21 -3.72
N TYR A 657 17.61 18.22 -2.61
CA TYR A 657 17.03 18.27 -1.26
C TYR A 657 16.10 19.48 -1.08
N TYR A 658 16.58 20.69 -1.37
CA TYR A 658 15.75 21.90 -1.23
C TYR A 658 14.53 21.88 -2.15
N ARG A 659 14.69 21.34 -3.37
CA ARG A 659 13.57 21.16 -4.29
C ARG A 659 12.57 20.11 -3.75
N ALA A 660 13.05 19.02 -3.17
CA ALA A 660 12.22 17.98 -2.57
C ALA A 660 11.41 18.53 -1.40
N VAL A 661 12.04 19.26 -0.48
CA VAL A 661 11.36 19.92 0.65
C VAL A 661 10.29 20.90 0.16
N ARG A 662 10.56 21.64 -0.92
CA ARG A 662 9.58 22.57 -1.50
C ARG A 662 8.36 21.88 -2.11
N GLU A 663 8.56 20.78 -2.83
CA GLU A 663 7.44 20.05 -3.46
C GLU A 663 6.78 19.04 -2.50
N CYS A 664 7.44 18.71 -1.39
CA CYS A 664 7.00 17.75 -0.36
C CYS A 664 7.11 18.29 1.08
N PRO A 665 6.51 19.46 1.41
CA PRO A 665 6.71 20.12 2.70
C PRO A 665 6.07 19.39 3.90
N TRP A 666 5.22 18.40 3.67
CA TRP A 666 4.62 17.58 4.74
C TRP A 666 5.53 16.43 5.20
N SER A 667 6.61 16.13 4.48
CA SER A 667 7.42 14.94 4.76
C SER A 667 8.52 15.22 5.77
N LYS A 668 8.30 14.84 7.03
CA LYS A 668 9.34 14.90 8.06
C LYS A 668 10.60 14.13 7.66
N ASP A 669 10.46 12.98 6.98
CA ASP A 669 11.59 12.17 6.53
C ASP A 669 12.52 12.92 5.58
N LEU A 670 11.97 13.76 4.69
CA LEU A 670 12.78 14.59 3.80
C LEU A 670 13.54 15.67 4.56
N TYR A 671 12.91 16.38 5.50
CA TYR A 671 13.60 17.38 6.33
C TYR A 671 14.77 16.75 7.09
N MET A 672 14.51 15.61 7.74
CA MET A 672 15.51 14.92 8.56
C MET A 672 16.69 14.38 7.74
N MET A 673 16.57 14.25 6.42
CA MET A 673 17.65 13.78 5.56
C MET A 673 18.88 14.70 5.56
N ALA A 674 18.70 16.01 5.79
CA ALA A 674 19.80 16.98 5.93
C ALA A 674 20.66 16.70 7.17
N PHE A 675 20.04 16.30 8.28
CA PHE A 675 20.70 16.06 9.56
C PHE A 675 21.27 14.64 9.69
N ARG A 676 20.94 13.75 8.75
CA ARG A 676 21.41 12.36 8.69
C ARG A 676 22.33 12.15 7.49
N LYS A 677 21.73 11.76 6.36
CA LYS A 677 22.44 11.24 5.19
C LYS A 677 23.24 12.30 4.45
N LEU A 678 22.71 13.51 4.40
CA LEU A 678 23.35 14.64 3.73
C LEU A 678 24.17 15.48 4.71
N ARG A 679 24.32 15.06 5.98
CA ARG A 679 24.96 15.86 7.04
C ARG A 679 26.32 16.40 6.63
N SER A 680 27.13 15.60 5.94
CA SER A 680 28.46 15.98 5.47
C SER A 680 28.48 17.06 4.37
N LEU A 681 27.33 17.36 3.75
CA LEU A 681 27.19 18.34 2.68
C LEU A 681 26.69 19.72 3.15
N PHE A 682 26.25 19.82 4.40
CA PHE A 682 25.65 21.02 4.97
C PHE A 682 26.59 21.68 5.97
N THR A 683 26.67 23.00 5.90
CA THR A 683 27.26 23.82 6.96
C THR A 683 26.28 23.94 8.13
N ILE A 684 26.77 24.43 9.28
CA ILE A 684 25.93 24.64 10.46
C ILE A 684 24.83 25.68 10.16
N ASP A 685 25.17 26.80 9.53
CA ASP A 685 24.22 27.85 9.16
C ASP A 685 23.07 27.31 8.28
N GLU A 686 23.38 26.45 7.32
CA GLU A 686 22.37 25.85 6.44
C GLU A 686 21.50 24.81 7.17
N LEU A 687 22.04 24.13 8.19
CA LEU A 687 21.26 23.24 9.04
C LEU A 687 20.32 24.03 9.97
N GLU A 688 20.75 25.19 10.46
CA GLU A 688 19.90 26.11 11.21
C GLU A 688 18.78 26.66 10.33
N GLU A 689 19.07 27.04 9.08
CA GLU A 689 18.04 27.42 8.11
C GLU A 689 17.04 26.27 7.88
N ALA A 690 17.52 25.05 7.66
CA ALA A 690 16.65 23.88 7.48
C ALA A 690 15.79 23.60 8.73
N MET A 691 16.35 23.80 9.92
CA MET A 691 15.62 23.68 11.19
C MET A 691 14.57 24.78 11.35
N ASN A 692 14.88 26.02 10.99
CA ASN A 692 13.94 27.13 11.04
C ASN A 692 12.74 26.89 10.12
N VAL A 693 12.96 26.35 8.92
CA VAL A 693 11.85 25.96 8.03
C VAL A 693 11.00 24.84 8.66
N LEU A 694 11.63 23.87 9.33
CA LEU A 694 10.92 22.80 10.04
C LEU A 694 9.98 23.40 11.10
N TYR A 695 10.48 24.34 11.91
CA TYR A 695 9.67 25.05 12.90
C TYR A 695 8.58 25.93 12.27
N GLU A 696 8.89 26.68 11.21
CA GLU A 696 7.92 27.53 10.51
C GLU A 696 6.75 26.71 9.94
N LYS A 697 7.03 25.48 9.49
CA LYS A 697 6.01 24.57 8.96
C LYS A 697 5.30 23.73 10.03
N GLU A 698 5.66 23.91 11.30
CA GLU A 698 5.08 23.19 12.44
C GLU A 698 5.25 21.66 12.36
N ILE A 699 6.34 21.20 11.73
CA ILE A 699 6.67 19.77 11.73
C ILE A 699 7.07 19.38 13.15
N ARG A 700 6.39 18.37 13.72
CA ARG A 700 6.59 18.01 15.13
C ARG A 700 7.97 17.41 15.35
N LEU A 701 8.68 17.92 16.35
CA LEU A 701 9.92 17.35 16.89
C LEU A 701 9.62 16.72 18.25
N ARG A 702 10.09 15.49 18.48
CA ARG A 702 9.89 14.78 19.75
C ARG A 702 10.95 15.13 20.76
N VAL A 703 12.14 15.51 20.29
CA VAL A 703 13.25 15.93 21.14
C VAL A 703 13.67 17.35 20.75
N SER A 704 13.67 18.27 21.72
CA SER A 704 14.27 19.59 21.52
C SER A 704 15.78 19.45 21.30
N ILE A 705 16.30 20.17 20.30
CA ILE A 705 17.74 20.22 20.01
C ILE A 705 18.54 20.87 21.14
N ASP A 706 17.92 21.76 21.94
CA ASP A 706 18.58 22.50 23.01
C ASP A 706 19.23 21.59 24.06
N LYS A 707 18.73 20.36 24.19
CA LYS A 707 19.27 19.34 25.12
C LYS A 707 20.63 18.81 24.74
N PHE A 708 21.03 19.01 23.49
CA PHE A 708 22.30 18.57 22.95
C PHE A 708 23.32 19.70 22.89
N ASP A 709 22.90 20.93 23.20
CA ASP A 709 23.79 22.07 23.25
C ASP A 709 24.53 22.09 24.59
N ASN A 710 25.84 21.90 24.55
CA ASN A 710 26.70 21.83 25.75
C ASN A 710 26.96 23.23 26.37
N THR A 711 26.15 24.24 26.06
CA THR A 711 26.30 25.61 26.56
C THR A 711 25.59 25.85 27.90
N VAL A 712 24.86 24.86 28.43
CA VAL A 712 24.23 24.90 29.77
C VAL A 712 24.75 23.78 30.65
N THR A 713 26.02 23.87 31.06
CA THR A 713 26.53 23.31 32.32
C THR A 713 27.45 24.28 33.00
#